data_AF-A0A7C3UPG3-F1
#
_entry.id   AF-A0A7C3UPG3-F1
#
_cell.length_a   1.000
_cell.length_b   1.000
_cell.length_c   1.000
_cell.angle_alpha   90.00
_cell.angle_beta   90.00
_cell.angle_gamma   90.00
#
_symmetry.space_group_name_H-M   'P 1'
#
loop_
_entity.id
_entity.type
_entity.pdbx_description
1 polymer ?
#
loop_
_entity_poly.entity_id
_entity_poly.type
_entity_poly.pdbx_seq_one_letter_code
_entity_poly.pdbx_strand_id
1 'polypeptide(L)'
;MVKRFLLFIFVSSLFSGSSFAERVHYHLVRIPKPPREKILALEDLGAIINGPYEDYLLVEIPIGNEKKLEDLGLYYEILIPDVTSFYDENFKDARYHTYQEFLDTLSIIATNNPNICKLETLGVSAGGRRIVVLKITDNPNLEEEEPEILFEGNTHGDEKIGSEVCFNFILHLVRNYGTDPLITNLVNTREIWVSPVVNPDGHIANTRYNANGVDLNRDYGYVWDGEGSSPSAFSQPETRAFRDLGLRNNFYHWTSFHAGTYFISAPWSYSPFQPRDSLELKYLGLNYRSFTGYPYAQGYHGMYEIHGSSKDFAYGVFGSTSWTVEICILKTPPADSIQPISNREIPAMLFICRMAKRGIEGVVYDSLSGRRLKAMVIALPNDWPCYTDSVLGDFHRFLLPGTYSLKVISPGYRTKTISNITVPSDTSVFVSIPLVPDSSFAVSGFMCPMCRLKDGNVISSFTNLSLEPRDGRRLSIGVGGWTMVDMGKVITNGPGNDFTVYEDDSDPEGYRVEVALSLDGPWTSLGSDTGTSSFDLARGGISSCRYIKIIDDGDGTNNPTAGFDLDAIEALVANLPSLSLSSLRILDPPPGNNNGRLDPGERVGLILNIANLGRISADSVYSFLKENDPYIEILDSIAFFGTIPPESIRRNLDSLIIFALPNTPRERRVNFLLKFDGRNYHDSLNFVLTVGEITASDPIPDSIFRYWAYDNTDTLYPECPVYNWVEIRGVGTRLPINSDDQTIRIKLPFVFKYYGQRYTDSLSICSNGWISPIRTTSTAYTNQGLPDPTSTNPSAMICLNWDDLVPTSAPFGIHYLYDSINRRMIIEYDSIRYFSPSTAWERFQVIIYDTTVSTPTSDNLFLVQYATGNYYQSSTIGIEDHTNTIGINYLFNNNYHRGAAPIISGRAIKYTTQGITFLSEARNWNHNRVNLFPNPFSNRIKLSLSQLGSKIEIVSIYTLDGRLVTRISPDKNNEIEWDGKDQRGRVLPKGIYLLRIGEKTLKAIKIR
;
A
#
# COMPACT_ATOMS: atom_id res chain seq x y z
N MET A 1 -7.37 -29.67 -27.10
CA MET A 1 -6.41 -30.77 -26.88
C MET A 1 -5.34 -30.20 -25.95
N VAL A 2 -5.29 -30.73 -24.72
CA VAL A 2 -4.28 -30.54 -23.64
C VAL A 2 -4.12 -29.15 -23.02
N LYS A 3 -4.79 -28.95 -21.86
CA LYS A 3 -4.34 -28.11 -20.73
C LYS A 3 -3.50 -29.00 -19.80
N ARG A 4 -2.38 -28.51 -19.27
CA ARG A 4 -1.66 -29.07 -18.10
C ARG A 4 -1.68 -28.00 -17.00
N PHE A 5 -2.08 -28.39 -15.80
CA PHE A 5 -2.07 -27.58 -14.58
C PHE A 5 -1.05 -28.20 -13.62
N LEU A 6 -0.20 -27.37 -13.04
CA LEU A 6 0.84 -27.68 -12.06
C LEU A 6 0.28 -27.72 -10.63
N LEU A 7 0.93 -28.56 -9.81
CA LEU A 7 0.63 -28.90 -8.42
C LEU A 7 1.51 -28.05 -7.49
N PHE A 8 0.96 -27.34 -6.49
CA PHE A 8 1.74 -26.71 -5.41
C PHE A 8 1.37 -27.34 -4.06
N ILE A 9 2.40 -27.77 -3.32
CA ILE A 9 2.33 -28.40 -1.99
C ILE A 9 2.81 -27.36 -0.94
N PHE A 10 1.98 -27.07 0.07
CA PHE A 10 2.40 -26.46 1.33
C PHE A 10 2.19 -27.50 2.44
N VAL A 11 3.21 -27.78 3.25
CA VAL A 11 3.14 -28.61 4.46
C VAL A 11 3.67 -27.79 5.63
N SER A 12 2.80 -27.50 6.61
CA SER A 12 3.16 -27.18 7.98
C SER A 12 2.73 -28.35 8.87
N SER A 13 3.63 -28.87 9.71
CA SER A 13 3.37 -30.02 10.58
C SER A 13 3.23 -29.62 12.05
N LEU A 14 2.11 -30.01 12.67
CA LEU A 14 2.02 -30.33 14.09
C LEU A 14 2.03 -31.86 14.22
N PHE A 15 2.93 -32.42 15.05
CA PHE A 15 2.92 -33.84 15.42
C PHE A 15 1.62 -34.14 16.20
N SER A 16 0.87 -35.21 15.91
CA SER A 16 1.27 -36.60 16.19
C SER A 16 0.51 -37.63 15.33
N GLY A 17 1.26 -38.63 14.86
CA GLY A 17 0.79 -40.01 14.63
C GLY A 17 -0.15 -40.28 13.45
N SER A 18 0.36 -40.34 12.22
CA SER A 18 0.09 -41.41 11.23
C SER A 18 0.85 -41.16 9.90
N SER A 19 1.15 -42.25 9.18
CA SER A 19 2.14 -42.43 8.10
C SER A 19 2.26 -41.33 7.02
N PHE A 20 3.49 -40.85 6.80
CA PHE A 20 3.88 -39.87 5.78
C PHE A 20 3.81 -40.40 4.34
N ALA A 21 3.33 -39.56 3.42
CA ALA A 21 3.83 -39.54 2.05
C ALA A 21 5.14 -38.75 2.04
N GLU A 22 6.18 -39.25 1.35
CA GLU A 22 7.49 -38.60 1.26
C GLU A 22 7.37 -37.17 0.68
N ARG A 23 7.99 -36.20 1.35
CA ARG A 23 8.08 -34.80 0.93
C ARG A 23 8.97 -34.75 -0.32
N VAL A 24 8.57 -34.02 -1.37
CA VAL A 24 9.43 -33.82 -2.56
C VAL A 24 10.38 -32.65 -2.28
N HIS A 25 11.68 -32.90 -2.41
CA HIS A 25 12.75 -31.92 -2.17
C HIS A 25 13.19 -31.28 -3.49
N TYR A 26 13.68 -30.04 -3.44
CA TYR A 26 14.08 -29.28 -4.64
C TYR A 26 15.49 -28.70 -4.52
N HIS A 27 16.30 -28.70 -5.58
CA HIS A 27 17.50 -27.85 -5.66
C HIS A 27 17.13 -26.48 -6.21
N LEU A 28 17.64 -25.37 -5.66
CA LEU A 28 17.60 -24.07 -6.32
C LEU A 28 18.77 -24.00 -7.29
N VAL A 29 18.47 -23.81 -8.57
CA VAL A 29 19.46 -23.76 -9.63
C VAL A 29 19.39 -22.47 -10.43
N ARG A 30 20.57 -22.00 -10.84
CA ARG A 30 20.76 -20.90 -11.78
C ARG A 30 20.99 -21.47 -13.17
N ILE A 31 20.17 -21.10 -14.14
CA ILE A 31 20.28 -21.51 -15.54
C ILE A 31 20.66 -20.27 -16.38
N PRO A 32 21.88 -20.16 -16.92
CA PRO A 32 22.30 -18.99 -17.71
C PRO A 32 21.60 -18.96 -19.07
N LYS A 33 20.92 -17.85 -19.39
CA LYS A 33 20.26 -17.56 -20.69
C LYS A 33 19.59 -18.78 -21.36
N PRO A 34 18.64 -19.48 -20.73
CA PRO A 34 17.96 -20.60 -21.37
C PRO A 34 17.22 -20.13 -22.63
N PRO A 35 17.27 -20.89 -23.76
CA PRO A 35 16.46 -20.58 -24.94
C PRO A 35 14.97 -20.58 -24.57
N ARG A 36 14.20 -19.64 -25.13
CA ARG A 36 12.79 -19.43 -24.77
C ARG A 36 11.95 -20.70 -24.97
N GLU A 37 12.27 -21.51 -25.98
CA GLU A 37 11.63 -22.79 -26.27
C GLU A 37 11.89 -23.89 -25.23
N LYS A 38 12.91 -23.75 -24.37
CA LYS A 38 13.28 -24.73 -23.32
C LYS A 38 12.65 -24.43 -21.96
N ILE A 39 12.13 -23.21 -21.76
CA ILE A 39 11.50 -22.79 -20.49
C ILE A 39 10.26 -23.63 -20.19
N LEU A 40 9.42 -23.90 -21.20
CA LEU A 40 8.24 -24.76 -21.06
C LEU A 40 8.60 -26.22 -20.72
N ALA A 41 9.77 -26.68 -21.15
CA ALA A 41 10.24 -28.03 -20.83
C ALA A 41 10.73 -28.16 -19.38
N LEU A 42 11.09 -27.06 -18.72
CA LEU A 42 11.43 -27.05 -17.28
C LEU A 42 10.19 -27.29 -16.42
N GLU A 43 9.07 -26.69 -16.79
CA GLU A 43 7.78 -26.88 -16.09
C GLU A 43 7.31 -28.35 -16.15
N ASP A 44 7.52 -29.02 -17.28
CA ASP A 44 7.23 -30.46 -17.46
C ASP A 44 8.11 -31.38 -16.59
N LEU A 45 9.24 -30.88 -16.08
CA LEU A 45 10.10 -31.57 -15.10
C LEU A 45 9.64 -31.37 -13.66
N GLY A 46 8.51 -30.66 -13.45
CA GLY A 46 8.06 -30.24 -12.13
C GLY A 46 8.95 -29.16 -11.52
N ALA A 47 9.71 -28.43 -12.34
CA ALA A 47 10.54 -27.33 -11.88
C ALA A 47 9.70 -26.07 -11.66
N ILE A 48 10.02 -25.29 -10.62
CA ILE A 48 9.35 -24.04 -10.26
C ILE A 48 10.26 -22.89 -10.71
N ILE A 49 9.74 -22.00 -11.56
CA ILE A 49 10.51 -20.87 -12.09
C ILE A 49 10.32 -19.67 -11.16
N ASN A 50 11.39 -19.30 -10.43
CA ASN A 50 11.37 -18.27 -9.40
C ASN A 50 11.55 -16.85 -9.96
N GLY A 51 12.13 -16.71 -11.16
CA GLY A 51 12.15 -15.43 -11.86
C GLY A 51 13.26 -15.33 -12.93
N PRO A 52 13.02 -14.58 -14.02
CA PRO A 52 14.04 -14.22 -14.98
C PRO A 52 14.87 -13.03 -14.49
N TYR A 53 16.19 -13.15 -14.58
CA TYR A 53 17.16 -12.08 -14.38
C TYR A 53 17.84 -11.76 -15.72
N GLU A 54 18.53 -10.62 -15.79
CA GLU A 54 19.10 -10.09 -17.04
C GLU A 54 19.98 -11.12 -17.80
N ASP A 55 20.69 -11.99 -17.07
CA ASP A 55 21.59 -12.99 -17.65
C ASP A 55 21.29 -14.46 -17.28
N TYR A 56 20.27 -14.73 -16.45
CA TYR A 56 19.96 -16.11 -16.01
C TYR A 56 18.50 -16.28 -15.58
N LEU A 57 18.08 -17.54 -15.42
CA LEU A 57 16.80 -17.94 -14.86
C LEU A 57 17.06 -18.66 -13.54
N LEU A 58 16.33 -18.27 -12.49
CA LEU A 58 16.38 -18.96 -11.20
C LEU A 58 15.23 -19.97 -11.13
N VAL A 59 15.54 -21.24 -10.86
CA VAL A 59 14.58 -22.34 -10.95
C VAL A 59 14.79 -23.32 -9.81
N GLU A 60 13.73 -23.74 -9.12
CA GLU A 60 13.76 -24.89 -8.21
C GLU A 60 13.45 -26.17 -8.98
N ILE A 61 14.34 -27.15 -8.96
CA ILE A 61 14.16 -28.43 -9.65
C ILE A 61 13.97 -29.55 -8.63
N PRO A 62 13.04 -30.51 -8.83
CA PRO A 62 12.97 -31.66 -7.94
C PRO A 62 14.31 -32.41 -7.90
N ILE A 63 14.78 -32.76 -6.71
CA ILE A 63 16.00 -33.55 -6.53
C ILE A 63 15.85 -34.88 -7.27
N GLY A 64 16.86 -35.27 -8.04
CA GLY A 64 16.86 -36.42 -8.93
C GLY A 64 16.47 -36.13 -10.38
N ASN A 65 16.13 -34.88 -10.72
CA ASN A 65 15.85 -34.44 -12.10
C ASN A 65 17.01 -33.70 -12.79
N GLU A 66 18.22 -33.70 -12.21
CA GLU A 66 19.42 -33.01 -12.70
C GLU A 66 19.79 -33.47 -14.12
N LYS A 67 19.83 -34.80 -14.31
CA LYS A 67 20.12 -35.42 -15.60
C LYS A 67 19.12 -35.01 -16.69
N LYS A 68 17.88 -34.68 -16.31
CA LYS A 68 16.86 -34.23 -17.27
C LYS A 68 17.09 -32.79 -17.72
N LEU A 69 17.76 -31.95 -16.91
CA LEU A 69 18.24 -30.64 -17.36
C LEU A 69 19.38 -30.78 -18.36
N GLU A 70 20.29 -31.71 -18.11
CA GLU A 70 21.38 -32.06 -19.03
C GLU A 70 20.83 -32.59 -20.37
N ASP A 71 19.83 -33.48 -20.32
CA ASP A 71 19.15 -34.02 -21.51
C ASP A 71 18.39 -32.94 -22.30
N LEU A 72 17.97 -31.84 -21.64
CA LEU A 72 17.41 -30.66 -22.29
C LEU A 72 18.48 -29.75 -22.92
N GLY A 73 19.76 -29.99 -22.65
CA GLY A 73 20.89 -29.19 -23.11
C GLY A 73 21.08 -27.89 -22.32
N LEU A 74 20.59 -27.82 -21.08
CA LEU A 74 20.67 -26.64 -20.23
C LEU A 74 21.86 -26.75 -19.28
N TYR A 75 22.74 -25.73 -19.32
CA TYR A 75 23.73 -25.54 -18.27
C TYR A 75 23.04 -24.99 -17.03
N TYR A 76 23.35 -25.56 -15.87
CA TYR A 76 22.83 -25.09 -14.60
C TYR A 76 23.92 -25.13 -13.53
N GLU A 77 23.77 -24.28 -12.52
CA GLU A 77 24.55 -24.29 -11.31
C GLU A 77 23.59 -24.47 -10.14
N ILE A 78 23.84 -25.45 -9.28
CA ILE A 78 23.07 -25.61 -8.04
C ILE A 78 23.54 -24.53 -7.07
N LEU A 79 22.68 -23.56 -6.79
CA LEU A 79 22.92 -22.51 -5.81
C LEU A 79 22.63 -23.01 -4.40
N ILE A 80 21.52 -23.76 -4.24
CA ILE A 80 21.12 -24.34 -2.97
C ILE A 80 20.75 -25.80 -3.19
N PRO A 81 21.58 -26.75 -2.72
CA PRO A 81 21.24 -28.15 -2.77
C PRO A 81 20.18 -28.45 -1.69
N ASP A 82 18.95 -28.77 -2.13
CA ASP A 82 17.83 -29.12 -1.26
C ASP A 82 17.33 -27.92 -0.47
N VAL A 83 16.55 -27.07 -1.13
CA VAL A 83 15.90 -25.89 -0.58
C VAL A 83 15.10 -26.22 0.67
N THR A 84 14.38 -27.35 0.71
CA THR A 84 13.61 -27.77 1.89
C THR A 84 14.52 -28.13 3.06
N SER A 85 15.62 -28.85 2.80
CA SER A 85 16.61 -29.13 3.84
C SER A 85 17.41 -27.89 4.21
N PHE A 86 17.71 -26.98 3.28
CA PHE A 86 18.30 -25.68 3.55
C PHE A 86 17.38 -24.80 4.39
N TYR A 87 16.07 -24.82 4.16
CA TYR A 87 15.09 -24.22 5.06
C TYR A 87 15.14 -24.91 6.41
N ASP A 88 14.95 -26.23 6.47
CA ASP A 88 14.86 -26.97 7.73
C ASP A 88 16.19 -26.96 8.53
N GLU A 89 17.36 -26.75 7.89
CA GLU A 89 18.68 -26.57 8.49
C GLU A 89 18.96 -25.12 8.88
N ASN A 90 18.56 -24.12 8.10
CA ASN A 90 18.65 -22.71 8.50
C ASN A 90 17.55 -22.29 9.49
N PHE A 91 16.51 -23.11 9.64
CA PHE A 91 15.50 -23.01 10.70
C PHE A 91 15.79 -23.91 11.90
N LYS A 92 16.85 -24.72 11.85
CA LYS A 92 17.41 -25.39 13.03
C LYS A 92 18.60 -24.61 13.54
N ASP A 93 18.71 -24.64 14.86
CA ASP A 93 19.77 -24.05 15.67
C ASP A 93 19.70 -22.52 15.78
N ALA A 94 19.39 -22.06 16.99
CA ALA A 94 20.26 -21.22 17.79
C ALA A 94 21.61 -20.85 17.12
N ARG A 95 21.59 -19.98 16.10
CA ARG A 95 22.78 -19.42 15.43
C ARG A 95 22.50 -18.00 14.95
N TYR A 96 23.57 -17.22 14.81
CA TYR A 96 23.45 -15.90 14.18
C TYR A 96 23.49 -16.03 12.66
N HIS A 97 22.64 -15.26 11.99
CA HIS A 97 22.65 -15.12 10.55
C HIS A 97 23.70 -14.09 10.12
N THR A 98 24.42 -14.44 9.06
CA THR A 98 25.24 -13.47 8.32
C THR A 98 24.32 -12.47 7.60
N TYR A 99 24.88 -11.32 7.21
CA TYR A 99 24.15 -10.34 6.41
C TYR A 99 23.57 -10.96 5.11
N GLN A 100 24.34 -11.81 4.45
CA GLN A 100 23.89 -12.45 3.21
C GLN A 100 22.74 -13.42 3.47
N GLU A 101 22.78 -14.19 4.56
CA GLU A 101 21.68 -15.08 4.95
C GLU A 101 20.40 -14.30 5.27
N PHE A 102 20.48 -13.14 5.94
CA PHE A 102 19.33 -12.26 6.11
C PHE A 102 18.76 -11.81 4.77
N LEU A 103 19.60 -11.30 3.85
CA LEU A 103 19.13 -10.86 2.54
C LEU A 103 18.47 -11.97 1.74
N ASP A 104 19.11 -13.13 1.67
CA ASP A 104 18.64 -14.29 0.90
C ASP A 104 17.31 -14.77 1.50
N THR A 105 17.24 -14.92 2.82
CA THR A 105 16.05 -15.43 3.49
C THR A 105 14.88 -14.45 3.43
N LEU A 106 15.12 -13.14 3.57
CA LEU A 106 14.05 -12.14 3.40
C LEU A 106 13.54 -12.08 1.96
N SER A 107 14.43 -12.20 0.97
CA SER A 107 14.04 -12.25 -0.45
C SER A 107 13.19 -13.47 -0.75
N ILE A 108 13.58 -14.60 -0.17
CA ILE A 108 12.85 -15.86 -0.24
C ILE A 108 11.47 -15.75 0.44
N ILE A 109 11.39 -15.19 1.65
CA ILE A 109 10.14 -14.96 2.38
C ILE A 109 9.18 -14.11 1.55
N ALA A 110 9.66 -13.00 0.98
CA ALA A 110 8.85 -12.14 0.14
C ALA A 110 8.37 -12.86 -1.14
N THR A 111 9.25 -13.62 -1.78
CA THR A 111 8.92 -14.37 -3.02
C THR A 111 7.87 -15.45 -2.77
N ASN A 112 7.92 -16.12 -1.61
CA ASN A 112 6.99 -17.20 -1.26
C ASN A 112 5.70 -16.73 -0.59
N ASN A 113 5.66 -15.46 -0.15
CA ASN A 113 4.48 -14.88 0.48
C ASN A 113 4.11 -13.54 -0.19
N PRO A 114 4.00 -13.46 -1.53
CA PRO A 114 3.89 -12.19 -2.26
C PRO A 114 2.56 -11.47 -2.00
N ASN A 115 1.55 -12.20 -1.50
CA ASN A 115 0.28 -11.63 -1.10
C ASN A 115 0.35 -10.91 0.24
N ILE A 116 1.36 -11.18 1.07
CA ILE A 116 1.47 -10.56 2.39
C ILE A 116 2.81 -9.87 2.68
N CYS A 117 3.80 -10.03 1.80
CA CYS A 117 5.15 -9.55 2.00
C CYS A 117 5.67 -8.80 0.77
N LYS A 118 6.38 -7.71 1.01
CA LYS A 118 7.18 -7.01 -0.01
C LYS A 118 8.52 -6.59 0.58
N LEU A 119 9.60 -7.06 -0.03
CA LEU A 119 10.94 -6.67 0.34
C LEU A 119 11.31 -5.38 -0.39
N GLU A 120 11.64 -4.35 0.37
CA GLU A 120 12.09 -3.07 -0.17
C GLU A 120 13.56 -2.82 0.14
N THR A 121 14.27 -2.20 -0.81
CA THR A 121 15.62 -1.69 -0.58
C THR A 121 15.51 -0.20 -0.31
N LEU A 122 15.85 0.21 0.91
CA LEU A 122 15.77 1.60 1.35
C LEU A 122 16.95 2.43 0.83
N GLY A 123 18.09 1.79 0.62
CA GLY A 123 19.30 2.45 0.18
C GLY A 123 20.50 1.53 0.17
N VAL A 124 21.68 2.13 0.12
CA VAL A 124 22.97 1.44 0.13
C VAL A 124 23.83 2.04 1.23
N SER A 125 24.43 1.21 2.08
CA SER A 125 25.31 1.58 3.19
C SER A 125 26.60 2.24 2.72
N ALA A 126 27.37 2.81 3.65
CA ALA A 126 28.64 3.45 3.33
C ALA A 126 29.64 2.50 2.65
N GLY A 127 29.61 1.21 3.02
CA GLY A 127 30.40 0.13 2.43
C GLY A 127 29.80 -0.52 1.19
N GLY A 128 28.72 0.04 0.61
CA GLY A 128 28.14 -0.44 -0.65
C GLY A 128 27.14 -1.59 -0.53
N ARG A 129 26.55 -1.82 0.65
CA ARG A 129 25.63 -2.95 0.91
C ARG A 129 24.18 -2.48 0.98
N ARG A 130 23.25 -3.30 0.48
CA ARG A 130 21.81 -2.98 0.50
C ARG A 130 21.28 -2.88 1.93
N ILE A 131 20.51 -1.85 2.20
CA ILE A 131 19.71 -1.72 3.42
C ILE A 131 18.28 -2.08 3.05
N VAL A 132 17.71 -3.08 3.72
CA VAL A 132 16.42 -3.66 3.32
C VAL A 132 15.43 -3.69 4.47
N VAL A 133 14.15 -3.60 4.14
CA VAL A 133 13.03 -3.74 5.07
C VAL A 133 11.99 -4.66 4.44
N LEU A 134 11.36 -5.51 5.25
CA LEU A 134 10.23 -6.32 4.81
C LEU A 134 8.93 -5.65 5.28
N LYS A 135 8.11 -5.20 4.32
CA LYS A 135 6.72 -4.77 4.55
C LYS A 135 5.85 -6.03 4.65
N ILE A 136 5.06 -6.16 5.71
CA ILE A 136 4.12 -7.26 5.95
C ILE A 136 2.71 -6.68 6.18
N THR A 137 1.80 -6.90 5.24
CA THR A 137 0.38 -6.46 5.22
C THR A 137 -0.37 -7.33 4.20
N ASP A 138 -1.69 -7.47 4.25
CA ASP A 138 -2.46 -8.30 3.30
C ASP A 138 -2.54 -7.74 1.87
N ASN A 139 -2.17 -6.47 1.64
CA ASN A 139 -2.06 -5.90 0.30
C ASN A 139 -0.73 -5.15 0.10
N PRO A 140 0.42 -5.84 0.05
CA PRO A 140 1.75 -5.20 0.13
C PRO A 140 2.12 -4.33 -1.08
N ASN A 141 1.31 -4.37 -2.15
CA ASN A 141 1.48 -3.54 -3.36
C ASN A 141 0.49 -2.37 -3.44
N LEU A 142 -0.44 -2.27 -2.49
CA LEU A 142 -1.40 -1.19 -2.36
C LEU A 142 -1.06 -0.39 -1.10
N GLU A 143 -1.33 0.92 -1.15
CA GLU A 143 -1.34 1.76 0.04
C GLU A 143 -2.78 1.83 0.53
N GLU A 144 -3.00 1.57 1.82
CA GLU A 144 -4.34 1.52 2.44
C GLU A 144 -4.39 2.43 3.68
N GLU A 145 -5.60 2.76 4.17
CA GLU A 145 -5.79 3.63 5.35
C GLU A 145 -5.48 2.86 6.66
N GLU A 146 -4.26 2.34 6.75
CA GLU A 146 -3.76 1.45 7.78
C GLU A 146 -2.62 2.10 8.56
N PRO A 147 -2.55 1.92 9.90
CA PRO A 147 -1.44 2.42 10.66
C PRO A 147 -0.17 1.62 10.32
N GLU A 148 0.92 2.36 10.14
CA GLU A 148 2.23 1.79 9.86
C GLU A 148 3.07 1.65 11.13
N ILE A 149 3.77 0.52 11.29
CA ILE A 149 4.63 0.25 12.44
C ILE A 149 6.02 -0.17 11.95
N LEU A 150 7.08 0.41 12.50
CA LEU A 150 8.46 0.06 12.19
C LEU A 150 9.17 -0.61 13.38
N PHE A 151 9.75 -1.77 13.12
CA PHE A 151 10.71 -2.44 14.00
C PHE A 151 12.06 -2.53 13.28
N GLU A 152 13.12 -2.02 13.91
CA GLU A 152 14.48 -2.16 13.39
C GLU A 152 15.44 -2.77 14.42
N GLY A 153 16.50 -3.41 13.92
CA GLY A 153 17.58 -3.95 14.71
C GLY A 153 18.95 -3.69 14.10
N ASN A 154 19.98 -3.79 14.94
CA ASN A 154 21.38 -3.76 14.51
C ASN A 154 21.79 -2.45 13.83
N THR A 155 21.28 -1.33 14.35
CA THR A 155 21.82 0.02 14.10
C THR A 155 23.27 0.11 14.59
N HIS A 156 23.60 -0.55 15.70
CA HIS A 156 24.98 -0.90 16.04
C HIS A 156 25.29 -2.32 15.55
N GLY A 157 26.30 -2.46 14.70
CA GLY A 157 26.58 -3.73 14.01
C GLY A 157 27.04 -4.87 14.94
N ASP A 158 27.59 -4.57 16.11
CA ASP A 158 28.01 -5.56 17.12
C ASP A 158 26.86 -6.05 18.02
N GLU A 159 25.68 -5.41 17.96
CA GLU A 159 24.46 -5.74 18.74
C GLU A 159 23.56 -6.70 17.94
N LYS A 160 24.09 -7.89 17.65
CA LYS A 160 23.50 -8.86 16.70
C LYS A 160 22.17 -9.45 17.16
N ILE A 161 21.92 -9.51 18.47
CA ILE A 161 20.66 -10.08 18.99
C ILE A 161 19.44 -9.28 18.52
N GLY A 162 19.57 -7.98 18.27
CA GLY A 162 18.50 -7.14 17.70
C GLY A 162 18.08 -7.61 16.31
N SER A 163 19.03 -8.02 15.45
CA SER A 163 18.72 -8.58 14.13
C SER A 163 17.90 -9.86 14.25
N GLU A 164 18.31 -10.75 15.15
CA GLU A 164 17.66 -12.05 15.32
C GLU A 164 16.24 -11.91 15.89
N VAL A 165 16.00 -10.96 16.81
CA VAL A 165 14.64 -10.68 17.31
C VAL A 165 13.73 -10.17 16.18
N CYS A 166 14.20 -9.20 15.38
CA CYS A 166 13.45 -8.71 14.23
C CYS A 166 13.14 -9.83 13.24
N PHE A 167 14.12 -10.66 12.93
CA PHE A 167 13.97 -11.79 12.03
C PHE A 167 13.00 -12.84 12.59
N ASN A 168 13.10 -13.21 13.86
CA ASN A 168 12.14 -14.12 14.49
C ASN A 168 10.71 -13.56 14.53
N PHE A 169 10.54 -12.24 14.65
CA PHE A 169 9.22 -11.62 14.54
C PHE A 169 8.65 -11.70 13.13
N ILE A 170 9.45 -11.45 12.09
CA ILE A 170 9.05 -11.67 10.68
C ILE A 170 8.57 -13.11 10.50
N LEU A 171 9.37 -14.08 10.96
CA LEU A 171 9.02 -15.49 10.88
C LEU A 171 7.74 -15.81 11.64
N HIS A 172 7.55 -15.22 12.82
CA HIS A 172 6.36 -15.40 13.62
C HIS A 172 5.11 -14.88 12.90
N LEU A 173 5.16 -13.71 12.28
CA LEU A 173 4.04 -13.16 11.53
C LEU A 173 3.71 -14.04 10.32
N VAL A 174 4.69 -14.33 9.48
CA VAL A 174 4.48 -15.07 8.22
C VAL A 174 4.00 -16.51 8.48
N ARG A 175 4.56 -17.20 9.48
CA ARG A 175 4.20 -18.60 9.77
C ARG A 175 2.79 -18.75 10.35
N ASN A 176 2.33 -17.74 11.07
CA ASN A 176 1.05 -17.79 11.76
C ASN A 176 -0.04 -17.00 11.03
N TYR A 177 0.29 -16.30 9.93
CA TYR A 177 -0.71 -15.68 9.07
C TYR A 177 -1.63 -16.73 8.44
N GLY A 178 -2.95 -16.50 8.53
CA GLY A 178 -3.99 -17.44 8.10
C GLY A 178 -4.28 -18.58 9.08
N THR A 179 -3.49 -18.74 10.16
CA THR A 179 -3.72 -19.78 11.18
C THR A 179 -4.01 -19.19 12.56
N ASP A 180 -3.27 -18.16 12.99
CA ASP A 180 -3.51 -17.41 14.21
C ASP A 180 -4.42 -16.20 13.89
N PRO A 181 -5.63 -16.11 14.50
CA PRO A 181 -6.56 -15.02 14.22
C PRO A 181 -6.05 -13.63 14.62
N LEU A 182 -5.25 -13.53 15.69
CA LEU A 182 -4.67 -12.26 16.11
C LEU A 182 -3.65 -11.80 15.07
N ILE A 183 -2.72 -12.67 14.67
CA ILE A 183 -1.69 -12.32 13.68
C ILE A 183 -2.31 -12.02 12.32
N THR A 184 -3.31 -12.79 11.91
CA THR A 184 -4.06 -12.53 10.67
C THR A 184 -4.74 -11.17 10.72
N ASN A 185 -5.41 -10.83 11.83
CA ASN A 185 -6.01 -9.49 12.00
C ASN A 185 -4.95 -8.37 12.04
N LEU A 186 -3.79 -8.62 12.63
CA LEU A 186 -2.72 -7.63 12.65
C LEU A 186 -2.16 -7.36 11.25
N VAL A 187 -1.96 -8.39 10.43
CA VAL A 187 -1.45 -8.25 9.06
C VAL A 187 -2.53 -7.69 8.12
N ASN A 188 -3.81 -8.01 8.32
CA ASN A 188 -4.91 -7.53 7.46
C ASN A 188 -5.39 -6.09 7.74
N THR A 189 -4.84 -5.42 8.76
CA THR A 189 -5.33 -4.08 9.11
C THR A 189 -4.21 -3.11 9.50
N ARG A 190 -2.94 -3.48 9.25
CA ARG A 190 -1.74 -2.70 9.59
C ARG A 190 -0.65 -3.00 8.57
N GLU A 191 0.19 -1.99 8.34
CA GLU A 191 1.46 -2.21 7.68
C GLU A 191 2.58 -2.41 8.70
N ILE A 192 3.13 -3.63 8.76
CA ILE A 192 4.21 -3.95 9.69
C ILE A 192 5.53 -4.02 8.92
N TRP A 193 6.39 -3.06 9.17
CA TRP A 193 7.69 -2.90 8.54
C TRP A 193 8.79 -3.40 9.49
N VAL A 194 9.61 -4.35 9.03
CA VAL A 194 10.67 -4.93 9.87
C VAL A 194 12.01 -4.95 9.15
N SER A 195 13.03 -4.30 9.73
CA SER A 195 14.40 -4.23 9.22
C SER A 195 15.40 -4.87 10.18
N PRO A 196 15.84 -6.12 9.94
CA PRO A 196 16.78 -6.81 10.83
C PRO A 196 18.19 -6.22 10.89
N VAL A 197 18.67 -5.58 9.81
CA VAL A 197 20.06 -5.10 9.70
C VAL A 197 20.11 -3.71 9.10
N VAL A 198 20.19 -2.70 9.98
CA VAL A 198 20.35 -1.29 9.59
C VAL A 198 21.79 -0.96 9.23
N ASN A 199 22.76 -1.54 9.95
CA ASN A 199 24.19 -1.34 9.74
C ASN A 199 24.86 -2.61 9.18
N PRO A 200 24.66 -2.95 7.90
CA PRO A 200 25.20 -4.18 7.33
C PRO A 200 26.74 -4.22 7.33
N ASP A 201 27.40 -3.06 7.23
CA ASP A 201 28.85 -2.97 7.27
C ASP A 201 29.40 -3.29 8.66
N GLY A 202 28.80 -2.69 9.70
CA GLY A 202 29.12 -2.98 11.09
C GLY A 202 28.79 -4.41 11.48
N HIS A 203 27.68 -4.99 10.98
CA HIS A 203 27.31 -6.39 11.24
C HIS A 203 28.39 -7.37 10.80
N ILE A 204 28.91 -7.16 9.58
CA ILE A 204 29.95 -7.98 8.98
C ILE A 204 31.29 -7.76 9.68
N ALA A 205 31.64 -6.51 9.97
CA ALA A 205 32.88 -6.16 10.67
C ALA A 205 32.81 -6.48 12.18
N ASN A 206 31.64 -6.82 12.71
CA ASN A 206 31.35 -6.95 14.13
C ASN A 206 31.77 -5.70 14.92
N THR A 207 31.40 -4.53 14.40
CA THR A 207 31.68 -3.22 14.99
C THR A 207 30.39 -2.48 15.30
N ARG A 208 30.39 -1.69 16.38
CA ARG A 208 29.30 -0.75 16.69
C ARG A 208 29.04 0.21 15.52
N TYR A 209 30.11 0.81 15.02
CA TYR A 209 30.08 1.87 14.00
C TYR A 209 29.85 1.31 12.59
N ASN A 210 29.40 2.16 11.67
CA ASN A 210 29.31 1.84 10.24
C ASN A 210 30.69 1.86 9.55
N ALA A 211 30.74 1.67 8.22
CA ALA A 211 32.01 1.62 7.47
C ALA A 211 32.85 2.89 7.57
N ASN A 212 32.26 4.05 7.88
CA ASN A 212 32.95 5.33 8.05
C ASN A 212 33.38 5.59 9.50
N GLY A 213 33.14 4.65 10.42
CA GLY A 213 33.45 4.84 11.84
C GLY A 213 32.47 5.75 12.58
N VAL A 214 31.26 5.96 12.03
CA VAL A 214 30.22 6.81 12.63
C VAL A 214 29.23 5.94 13.41
N ASP A 215 28.81 6.44 14.58
CA ASP A 215 27.72 5.86 15.36
C ASP A 215 26.39 6.31 14.74
N LEU A 216 25.67 5.39 14.12
CA LEU A 216 24.40 5.69 13.45
C LEU A 216 23.34 6.21 14.43
N ASN A 217 23.39 5.81 15.70
CA ASN A 217 22.47 6.30 16.73
C ASN A 217 22.95 7.62 17.40
N ARG A 218 23.82 8.36 16.70
CA ARG A 218 24.19 9.78 16.92
C ARG A 218 24.06 10.62 15.65
N ASP A 219 23.63 10.03 14.55
CA ASP A 219 23.65 10.66 13.22
C ASP A 219 22.27 11.11 12.74
N TYR A 220 21.19 10.81 13.48
CA TYR A 220 19.86 11.34 13.14
C TYR A 220 19.79 12.85 13.38
N GLY A 221 18.99 13.56 12.58
CA GLY A 221 19.01 15.02 12.53
C GLY A 221 18.19 15.76 13.57
N TYR A 222 17.39 15.09 14.41
CA TYR A 222 16.61 15.77 15.44
C TYR A 222 17.45 15.98 16.70
N VAL A 223 17.65 17.25 17.08
CA VAL A 223 18.55 17.70 18.16
C VAL A 223 19.91 17.00 18.08
N TRP A 224 20.50 17.06 16.89
CA TRP A 224 21.83 16.53 16.61
C TRP A 224 22.92 17.45 17.17
N ASP A 225 23.98 16.90 17.75
CA ASP A 225 25.09 17.71 18.32
C ASP A 225 26.51 17.24 17.94
N GLY A 226 26.64 16.35 16.95
CA GLY A 226 27.95 15.90 16.44
C GLY A 226 28.65 14.83 17.28
N GLU A 227 27.91 14.18 18.18
CA GLU A 227 28.38 13.00 18.90
C GLU A 227 28.67 11.80 17.97
N GLY A 228 29.38 10.79 18.47
CA GLY A 228 29.55 9.53 17.75
C GLY A 228 30.36 9.63 16.46
N SER A 229 31.21 10.64 16.34
CA SER A 229 31.97 10.98 15.12
C SER A 229 31.09 11.36 13.92
N SER A 230 29.81 11.69 14.14
CA SER A 230 28.94 12.19 13.08
C SER A 230 29.39 13.61 12.66
N PRO A 231 29.84 13.84 11.41
CA PRO A 231 30.30 15.16 10.96
C PRO A 231 29.15 16.16 10.70
N SER A 232 27.95 15.68 10.41
CA SER A 232 26.74 16.48 10.20
C SER A 232 25.50 15.62 10.45
N ALA A 233 24.36 16.25 10.76
CA ALA A 233 23.07 15.57 10.76
C ALA A 233 22.86 14.78 9.45
N PHE A 234 22.44 13.52 9.56
CA PHE A 234 22.24 12.60 8.44
C PHE A 234 23.45 12.48 7.51
N SER A 235 24.66 12.51 8.06
CA SER A 235 25.89 12.39 7.26
C SER A 235 26.03 11.00 6.63
N GLN A 236 25.42 9.97 7.24
CA GLN A 236 25.55 8.59 6.79
C GLN A 236 24.40 8.16 5.88
N PRO A 237 24.66 7.33 4.85
CA PRO A 237 23.60 6.84 3.98
C PRO A 237 22.60 5.94 4.71
N GLU A 238 23.01 5.25 5.77
CA GLU A 238 22.13 4.38 6.56
C GLU A 238 21.02 5.19 7.26
N THR A 239 21.37 6.29 7.94
CA THR A 239 20.39 7.16 8.60
C THR A 239 19.53 7.91 7.60
N ARG A 240 20.08 8.32 6.44
CA ARG A 240 19.28 8.90 5.34
C ARG A 240 18.23 7.93 4.80
N ALA A 241 18.56 6.64 4.68
CA ALA A 241 17.60 5.62 4.23
C ALA A 241 16.37 5.53 5.15
N PHE A 242 16.57 5.60 6.47
CA PHE A 242 15.49 5.59 7.46
C PHE A 242 14.78 6.93 7.62
N ARG A 243 15.48 8.04 7.42
CA ARG A 243 14.88 9.37 7.29
C ARG A 243 13.90 9.42 6.12
N ASP A 244 14.34 8.96 4.95
CA ASP A 244 13.52 8.98 3.73
C ASP A 244 12.34 8.02 3.84
N LEU A 245 12.54 6.85 4.48
CA LEU A 245 11.47 5.94 4.85
C LEU A 245 10.43 6.64 5.75
N GLY A 246 10.86 7.31 6.82
CA GLY A 246 9.96 8.04 7.71
C GLY A 246 9.24 9.22 7.06
N LEU A 247 9.88 9.93 6.12
CA LEU A 247 9.29 11.10 5.44
C LEU A 247 8.21 10.72 4.41
N ARG A 248 8.31 9.54 3.78
CA ARG A 248 7.37 9.08 2.76
C ARG A 248 6.18 8.28 3.31
N ASN A 249 6.26 7.89 4.57
CA ASN A 249 5.30 7.05 5.27
C ASN A 249 4.79 7.79 6.53
N ASN A 250 3.80 7.22 7.22
CA ASN A 250 3.26 7.76 8.46
C ASN A 250 3.31 6.75 9.61
N PHE A 251 4.52 6.42 10.06
CA PHE A 251 4.69 5.47 11.16
C PHE A 251 4.03 5.97 12.43
N TYR A 252 3.04 5.23 12.89
CA TYR A 252 2.43 5.40 14.21
C TYR A 252 3.43 5.07 15.33
N HIS A 253 4.26 4.04 15.11
CA HIS A 253 5.25 3.58 16.09
C HIS A 253 6.58 3.16 15.47
N TRP A 254 7.68 3.46 16.15
CA TRP A 254 9.05 3.07 15.76
C TRP A 254 9.83 2.52 16.97
N THR A 255 10.14 1.22 16.94
CA THR A 255 11.04 0.55 17.90
C THR A 255 12.42 0.29 17.29
N SER A 256 13.47 0.61 18.05
CA SER A 256 14.85 0.22 17.75
C SER A 256 15.41 -0.75 18.78
N PHE A 257 15.83 -1.95 18.36
CA PHE A 257 16.39 -2.96 19.24
C PHE A 257 17.91 -2.86 19.38
N HIS A 258 18.36 -2.79 20.63
CA HIS A 258 19.74 -2.61 21.04
C HIS A 258 20.17 -3.67 22.08
N ALA A 259 21.47 -3.75 22.35
CA ALA A 259 22.00 -4.59 23.42
C ALA A 259 23.21 -3.99 24.14
N GLY A 260 23.38 -4.39 25.40
CA GLY A 260 24.34 -3.87 26.36
C GLY A 260 23.74 -3.77 27.77
N THR A 261 22.41 -3.76 27.88
CA THR A 261 21.66 -3.74 29.14
C THR A 261 20.23 -4.28 28.94
N TYR A 262 19.36 -4.15 29.95
CA TYR A 262 17.91 -4.36 29.84
C TYR A 262 17.18 -3.06 30.14
N PHE A 263 16.52 -2.46 29.15
CA PHE A 263 15.88 -1.15 29.32
C PHE A 263 14.93 -0.80 28.17
N ILE A 264 13.77 -0.20 28.46
CA ILE A 264 12.90 0.45 27.48
C ILE A 264 13.12 1.95 27.62
N SER A 265 13.89 2.52 26.70
CA SER A 265 14.34 3.91 26.68
C SER A 265 13.41 4.74 25.79
N ALA A 266 12.49 5.49 26.40
CA ALA A 266 11.56 6.36 25.69
C ALA A 266 12.12 7.79 25.48
N PRO A 267 11.60 8.56 24.52
CA PRO A 267 11.87 9.99 24.43
C PRO A 267 11.55 10.75 25.73
N TRP A 268 12.18 11.89 26.00
CA TRP A 268 13.35 12.40 25.28
C TRP A 268 14.64 11.80 25.83
N SER A 269 15.61 11.59 24.96
CA SER A 269 16.97 11.22 25.32
C SER A 269 17.88 12.43 25.44
N TYR A 270 17.65 13.49 24.67
CA TYR A 270 18.42 14.73 24.72
C TYR A 270 18.01 15.70 25.85
N SER A 271 16.86 15.46 26.50
CA SER A 271 16.27 16.44 27.42
C SER A 271 15.76 15.80 28.71
N PRO A 272 15.92 16.46 29.88
CA PRO A 272 15.32 16.02 31.14
C PRO A 272 13.81 16.23 31.22
N PHE A 273 13.21 16.96 30.28
CA PHE A 273 11.78 17.27 30.31
C PHE A 273 10.98 16.16 29.66
N GLN A 274 9.76 15.94 30.14
CA GLN A 274 8.91 14.91 29.59
C GLN A 274 8.44 15.27 28.17
N PRO A 275 8.31 14.30 27.26
CA PRO A 275 7.59 14.51 26.01
C PRO A 275 6.13 14.89 26.29
N ARG A 276 5.53 15.59 25.33
CA ARG A 276 4.15 16.07 25.41
C ARG A 276 3.13 14.93 25.55
N ASP A 277 3.40 13.80 24.91
CA ASP A 277 2.61 12.55 25.01
C ASP A 277 3.18 11.59 26.08
N SER A 278 3.77 12.11 27.16
CA SER A 278 4.44 11.28 28.18
C SER A 278 3.52 10.30 28.92
N LEU A 279 2.23 10.61 29.05
CA LEU A 279 1.26 9.69 29.66
C LEU A 279 1.02 8.48 28.77
N GLU A 280 0.80 8.70 27.48
CA GLU A 280 0.64 7.68 26.44
C GLU A 280 1.90 6.80 26.34
N LEU A 281 3.08 7.41 26.22
CA LEU A 281 4.36 6.69 26.15
C LEU A 281 4.59 5.84 27.41
N LYS A 282 4.28 6.37 28.59
CA LYS A 282 4.39 5.64 29.85
C LYS A 282 3.40 4.47 29.91
N TYR A 283 2.17 4.64 29.43
CA TYR A 283 1.20 3.55 29.37
C TYR A 283 1.70 2.43 28.46
N LEU A 284 2.12 2.76 27.24
CA LEU A 284 2.63 1.79 26.28
C LEU A 284 3.88 1.09 26.82
N GLY A 285 4.83 1.84 27.39
CA GLY A 285 6.08 1.31 27.92
C GLY A 285 5.91 0.42 29.15
N LEU A 286 4.99 0.76 30.07
CA LEU A 286 4.69 -0.09 31.22
C LEU A 286 3.97 -1.39 30.82
N ASN A 287 3.14 -1.36 29.77
CA ASN A 287 2.55 -2.58 29.22
C ASN A 287 3.60 -3.41 28.47
N TYR A 288 4.48 -2.80 27.70
CA TYR A 288 5.61 -3.50 27.07
C TYR A 288 6.48 -4.22 28.14
N ARG A 289 6.81 -3.49 29.22
CA ARG A 289 7.48 -4.06 30.41
C ARG A 289 6.73 -5.23 31.03
N SER A 290 5.40 -5.26 30.99
CA SER A 290 4.63 -6.37 31.58
C SER A 290 4.88 -7.70 30.87
N PHE A 291 5.26 -7.66 29.58
CA PHE A 291 5.67 -8.83 28.80
C PHE A 291 7.15 -9.18 29.00
N THR A 292 8.03 -8.17 28.99
CA THR A 292 9.48 -8.40 28.94
C THR A 292 10.18 -8.38 30.30
N GLY A 293 9.60 -7.67 31.27
CA GLY A 293 10.19 -7.42 32.58
C GLY A 293 11.21 -6.28 32.60
N TYR A 294 11.52 -5.64 31.46
CA TYR A 294 12.55 -4.61 31.40
C TYR A 294 12.15 -3.32 32.11
N PRO A 295 13.08 -2.64 32.81
CA PRO A 295 12.83 -1.31 33.33
C PRO A 295 12.40 -0.35 32.21
N TYR A 296 11.42 0.50 32.49
CA TYR A 296 10.99 1.56 31.59
C TYR A 296 11.32 2.91 32.21
N ALA A 297 11.96 3.80 31.45
CA ALA A 297 11.97 5.22 31.75
C ALA A 297 12.30 6.06 30.51
N GLN A 298 12.17 7.38 30.67
CA GLN A 298 12.73 8.36 29.75
C GLN A 298 14.25 8.15 29.60
N GLY A 299 14.77 8.27 28.38
CA GLY A 299 16.18 8.03 28.05
C GLY A 299 17.14 8.87 28.88
N TYR A 300 16.87 10.19 29.00
CA TYR A 300 17.72 11.11 29.76
C TYR A 300 17.89 10.70 31.24
N HIS A 301 16.78 10.49 31.96
CA HIS A 301 16.81 10.14 33.40
C HIS A 301 17.09 8.67 33.68
N GLY A 302 16.67 7.80 32.77
CA GLY A 302 16.73 6.34 32.92
C GLY A 302 18.05 5.72 32.50
N MET A 303 18.76 6.37 31.58
CA MET A 303 20.04 5.93 31.07
C MET A 303 21.07 7.07 31.16
N TYR A 304 21.21 7.83 30.09
CA TYR A 304 22.11 8.95 29.94
C TYR A 304 21.63 9.82 28.76
N GLU A 305 22.13 11.05 28.70
CA GLU A 305 21.84 12.01 27.64
C GLU A 305 22.34 11.52 26.28
N ILE A 306 21.49 11.60 25.25
CA ILE A 306 21.81 11.14 23.89
C ILE A 306 21.26 12.14 22.86
N HIS A 307 22.13 12.63 21.98
CA HIS A 307 21.77 13.46 20.84
C HIS A 307 21.74 12.65 19.53
N GLY A 308 20.88 13.03 18.58
CA GLY A 308 20.82 12.41 17.25
C GLY A 308 20.44 10.92 17.24
N SER A 309 19.54 10.50 18.13
CA SER A 309 19.03 9.12 18.18
C SER A 309 17.82 8.87 17.28
N SER A 310 17.62 7.62 16.83
CA SER A 310 16.46 7.25 16.01
C SER A 310 15.13 7.46 16.73
N LYS A 311 15.07 7.18 18.04
CA LYS A 311 13.84 7.34 18.83
C LYS A 311 13.42 8.81 18.97
N ASP A 312 14.35 9.71 19.26
CA ASP A 312 14.03 11.14 19.41
C ASP A 312 13.70 11.75 18.03
N PHE A 313 14.33 11.27 16.96
CA PHE A 313 13.95 11.62 15.59
C PHE A 313 12.52 11.19 15.25
N ALA A 314 12.16 9.93 15.52
CA ALA A 314 10.83 9.41 15.22
C ALA A 314 9.72 10.22 15.92
N TYR A 315 9.86 10.47 17.22
CA TYR A 315 8.87 11.25 17.97
C TYR A 315 8.93 12.75 17.62
N GLY A 316 10.13 13.30 17.48
CA GLY A 316 10.32 14.73 17.26
C GLY A 316 9.90 15.23 15.89
N VAL A 317 10.11 14.43 14.85
CA VAL A 317 9.77 14.82 13.47
C VAL A 317 8.36 14.38 13.09
N PHE A 318 7.94 13.18 13.48
CA PHE A 318 6.68 12.59 13.00
C PHE A 318 5.57 12.50 14.05
N GLY A 319 5.90 12.69 15.33
CA GLY A 319 4.97 12.43 16.44
C GLY A 319 4.74 10.94 16.69
N SER A 320 5.54 10.06 16.08
CA SER A 320 5.45 8.61 16.27
C SER A 320 5.73 8.27 17.72
N THR A 321 4.94 7.37 18.30
CA THR A 321 5.36 6.74 19.55
C THR A 321 6.66 5.97 19.29
N SER A 322 7.70 6.17 20.08
CA SER A 322 9.01 5.56 19.77
C SER A 322 9.77 5.20 21.03
N TRP A 323 10.73 4.29 20.88
CA TRP A 323 11.71 3.96 21.91
C TRP A 323 12.86 3.12 21.36
N THR A 324 13.92 3.07 22.16
CA THR A 324 14.98 2.07 22.05
C THR A 324 14.74 1.00 23.11
N VAL A 325 14.76 -0.29 22.71
CA VAL A 325 14.66 -1.42 23.64
C VAL A 325 16.00 -2.13 23.70
N GLU A 326 16.65 -2.07 24.85
CA GLU A 326 17.84 -2.83 25.22
C GLU A 326 17.37 -4.22 25.70
N ILE A 327 17.63 -5.25 24.91
CA ILE A 327 17.03 -6.59 25.07
C ILE A 327 17.97 -7.64 25.68
N CYS A 328 19.25 -7.32 25.85
CA CYS A 328 20.24 -8.24 26.41
C CYS A 328 21.48 -7.51 26.93
N ILE A 329 22.11 -8.02 27.99
CA ILE A 329 23.40 -7.51 28.49
C ILE A 329 24.53 -7.81 27.50
N LEU A 330 24.54 -9.02 26.94
CA LEU A 330 25.52 -9.37 25.92
C LEU A 330 25.02 -8.85 24.57
N LYS A 331 25.91 -8.22 23.81
CA LYS A 331 25.58 -7.74 22.46
C LYS A 331 25.34 -8.87 21.46
N THR A 332 26.10 -9.94 21.65
CA THR A 332 25.99 -11.21 20.92
C THR A 332 26.01 -12.34 21.96
N PRO A 333 24.89 -12.61 22.66
CA PRO A 333 24.78 -13.73 23.60
C PRO A 333 25.00 -15.07 22.90
N PRO A 334 25.26 -16.17 23.65
CA PRO A 334 25.26 -17.51 23.10
C PRO A 334 23.99 -17.78 22.29
N ALA A 335 24.14 -18.47 21.17
CA ALA A 335 23.08 -18.50 20.18
C ALA A 335 21.84 -19.30 20.63
N ASP A 336 21.96 -20.17 21.64
CA ASP A 336 20.84 -20.82 22.33
C ASP A 336 19.93 -19.84 23.08
N SER A 337 20.40 -18.61 23.32
CA SER A 337 19.66 -17.54 23.96
C SER A 337 18.77 -16.75 22.97
N ILE A 338 18.96 -16.91 21.66
CA ILE A 338 18.19 -16.19 20.63
C ILE A 338 16.69 -16.47 20.77
N GLN A 339 16.30 -17.74 20.87
CA GLN A 339 14.88 -18.11 20.94
C GLN A 339 14.24 -17.68 22.27
N PRO A 340 14.84 -17.89 23.46
CA PRO A 340 14.30 -17.36 24.71
C PRO A 340 14.13 -15.83 24.72
N ILE A 341 15.07 -15.08 24.15
CA ILE A 341 14.97 -13.61 24.06
C ILE A 341 13.85 -13.22 23.09
N SER A 342 13.78 -13.85 21.91
CA SER A 342 12.71 -13.59 20.94
C SER A 342 11.33 -13.93 21.49
N ASN A 343 11.18 -15.05 22.20
CA ASN A 343 9.92 -15.45 22.85
C ASN A 343 9.44 -14.44 23.91
N ARG A 344 10.36 -13.68 24.50
CA ARG A 344 10.04 -12.61 25.45
C ARG A 344 9.62 -11.33 24.74
N GLU A 345 10.26 -10.98 23.62
CA GLU A 345 9.95 -9.76 22.85
C GLU A 345 8.66 -9.87 22.03
N ILE A 346 8.42 -11.00 21.36
CA ILE A 346 7.31 -11.16 20.40
C ILE A 346 5.95 -10.74 20.99
N PRO A 347 5.53 -11.16 22.19
CA PRO A 347 4.26 -10.71 22.78
C PRO A 347 4.17 -9.19 22.97
N ALA A 348 5.30 -8.53 23.29
CA ALA A 348 5.39 -7.10 23.47
C ALA A 348 5.29 -6.35 22.12
N MET A 349 5.94 -6.88 21.07
CA MET A 349 5.83 -6.37 19.70
C MET A 349 4.39 -6.49 19.17
N LEU A 350 3.74 -7.66 19.35
CA LEU A 350 2.33 -7.85 19.02
C LEU A 350 1.40 -6.91 19.81
N PHE A 351 1.74 -6.61 21.06
CA PHE A 351 1.03 -5.60 21.84
C PHE A 351 1.08 -4.24 21.15
N ILE A 352 2.25 -3.78 20.71
CA ILE A 352 2.38 -2.50 19.99
C ILE A 352 1.58 -2.46 18.70
N CYS A 353 1.63 -3.53 17.89
CA CYS A 353 0.81 -3.61 16.67
C CYS A 353 -0.69 -3.51 16.97
N ARG A 354 -1.17 -4.09 18.08
CA ARG A 354 -2.57 -3.95 18.51
C ARG A 354 -2.92 -2.52 18.88
N MET A 355 -2.03 -1.82 19.58
CA MET A 355 -2.25 -0.46 20.07
C MET A 355 -2.36 0.57 18.93
N ALA A 356 -1.83 0.26 17.74
CA ALA A 356 -1.91 1.12 16.56
C ALA A 356 -3.34 1.43 16.09
N LYS A 357 -4.33 0.59 16.43
CA LYS A 357 -5.77 0.82 16.19
C LYS A 357 -6.52 1.28 17.46
N ARG A 358 -5.87 2.08 18.31
CA ARG A 358 -6.49 2.72 19.48
C ARG A 358 -6.19 4.22 19.48
N GLY A 359 -7.06 5.00 20.11
CA GLY A 359 -6.92 6.46 20.16
C GLY A 359 -7.81 7.13 19.13
N ILE A 360 -7.22 7.93 18.24
CA ILE A 360 -7.93 8.58 17.14
C ILE A 360 -7.30 8.15 15.82
N GLU A 361 -8.15 7.78 14.87
CA GLU A 361 -7.78 7.65 13.46
C GLU A 361 -8.67 8.57 12.63
N GLY A 362 -8.26 8.89 11.41
CA GLY A 362 -9.06 9.77 10.59
C GLY A 362 -8.43 10.12 9.27
N VAL A 363 -9.15 10.92 8.49
CA VAL A 363 -8.74 11.37 7.15
C VAL A 363 -8.92 12.88 7.02
N VAL A 364 -7.93 13.55 6.43
CA VAL A 364 -7.98 14.98 6.12
C VAL A 364 -8.08 15.16 4.61
N TYR A 365 -9.03 15.98 4.17
CA TYR A 365 -9.29 16.19 2.75
C TYR A 365 -9.74 17.63 2.45
N ASP A 366 -9.55 18.04 1.21
CA ASP A 366 -10.06 19.30 0.67
C ASP A 366 -11.58 19.24 0.58
N SER A 367 -12.27 20.15 1.26
CA SER A 367 -13.73 20.20 1.32
C SER A 367 -14.41 20.43 -0.03
N LEU A 368 -13.69 20.99 -1.01
CA LEU A 368 -14.20 21.30 -2.34
C LEU A 368 -13.93 20.17 -3.33
N SER A 369 -12.68 19.68 -3.38
CA SER A 369 -12.26 18.67 -4.38
C SER A 369 -12.38 17.22 -3.89
N GLY A 370 -12.49 16.99 -2.58
CA GLY A 370 -12.41 15.66 -1.98
C GLY A 370 -11.00 15.07 -1.95
N ARG A 371 -9.98 15.80 -2.45
CA ARG A 371 -8.59 15.34 -2.48
C ARG A 371 -8.04 15.14 -1.06
N ARG A 372 -7.37 14.01 -0.83
CA ARG A 372 -6.64 13.71 0.40
C ARG A 372 -5.48 14.68 0.63
N LEU A 373 -5.25 15.11 1.86
CA LEU A 373 -4.28 16.14 2.19
C LEU A 373 -3.21 15.64 3.16
N LYS A 374 -1.94 15.97 2.86
CA LYS A 374 -0.90 16.03 3.88
C LYS A 374 -1.22 17.19 4.83
N ALA A 375 -1.37 16.88 6.11
CA ALA A 375 -1.78 17.80 7.15
C ALA A 375 -1.03 17.48 8.45
N MET A 376 -0.84 18.51 9.27
CA MET A 376 -0.37 18.43 10.64
C MET A 376 -1.61 18.32 11.54
N VAL A 377 -1.60 17.32 12.43
CA VAL A 377 -2.70 17.00 13.34
C VAL A 377 -2.18 17.06 14.77
N ILE A 378 -2.74 17.98 15.56
CA ILE A 378 -2.34 18.21 16.95
C ILE A 378 -3.53 17.88 17.85
N ALA A 379 -3.33 16.90 18.73
CA ALA A 379 -4.27 16.58 19.79
C ALA A 379 -4.02 17.47 21.01
N LEU A 380 -5.04 18.19 21.46
CA LEU A 380 -5.02 19.00 22.67
C LEU A 380 -5.66 18.21 23.84
N PRO A 381 -5.05 18.22 25.04
CA PRO A 381 -4.01 19.15 25.50
C PRO A 381 -2.55 18.71 25.27
N ASN A 382 -2.28 17.56 24.65
CA ASN A 382 -0.91 17.07 24.47
C ASN A 382 -0.03 18.08 23.72
N ASP A 383 -0.56 18.69 22.65
CA ASP A 383 0.10 19.79 21.94
C ASP A 383 1.44 19.40 21.30
N TRP A 384 1.44 18.26 20.60
CA TRP A 384 2.53 17.80 19.73
C TRP A 384 2.00 17.34 18.39
N PRO A 385 2.62 17.69 17.25
CA PRO A 385 2.12 17.30 15.94
C PRO A 385 2.37 15.82 15.63
N CYS A 386 1.36 15.19 15.02
CA CYS A 386 1.57 14.08 14.09
C CYS A 386 1.11 14.52 12.70
N TYR A 387 1.28 13.68 11.68
CA TYR A 387 0.96 14.04 10.31
C TYR A 387 0.02 13.02 9.69
N THR A 388 -0.65 13.40 8.61
CA THR A 388 -1.37 12.45 7.76
C THR A 388 -0.44 11.79 6.75
N ASP A 389 -0.86 10.70 6.12
CA ASP A 389 -0.19 10.15 4.95
C ASP A 389 -0.25 11.13 3.76
N SER A 390 0.77 11.08 2.90
CA SER A 390 0.90 11.98 1.75
C SER A 390 -0.01 11.63 0.56
N VAL A 391 -0.44 10.38 0.46
CA VAL A 391 -1.26 9.83 -0.63
C VAL A 391 -2.72 9.72 -0.19
N LEU A 392 -2.97 9.14 0.97
CA LEU A 392 -4.30 8.82 1.47
C LEU A 392 -4.84 9.84 2.48
N GLY A 393 -3.99 10.71 3.01
CA GLY A 393 -4.40 11.78 3.93
C GLY A 393 -4.97 11.24 5.24
N ASP A 394 -4.73 9.97 5.57
CA ASP A 394 -5.15 9.34 6.81
C ASP A 394 -4.09 9.52 7.91
N PHE A 395 -4.49 9.46 9.17
CA PHE A 395 -3.59 9.51 10.32
C PHE A 395 -4.07 8.57 11.41
N HIS A 396 -3.11 8.10 12.21
CA HIS A 396 -3.36 7.22 13.35
C HIS A 396 -2.58 7.76 14.55
N ARG A 397 -3.27 8.02 15.66
CA ARG A 397 -2.65 8.57 16.86
C ARG A 397 -3.15 7.86 18.11
N PHE A 398 -2.21 7.28 18.85
CA PHE A 398 -2.51 6.73 20.16
C PHE A 398 -2.83 7.87 21.12
N LEU A 399 -3.95 7.74 21.83
CA LEU A 399 -4.31 8.60 22.94
C LEU A 399 -4.96 7.74 24.01
N LEU A 400 -4.74 8.11 25.28
CA LEU A 400 -5.45 7.48 26.38
C LEU A 400 -6.94 7.85 26.36
N PRO A 401 -7.80 7.06 27.03
CA PRO A 401 -9.24 7.32 27.02
C PRO A 401 -9.53 8.67 27.66
N GLY A 402 -10.29 9.51 26.97
CA GLY A 402 -10.44 10.91 27.34
C GLY A 402 -11.17 11.71 26.28
N THR A 403 -11.31 13.02 26.51
CA THR A 403 -11.90 13.93 25.55
C THR A 403 -10.85 14.92 25.07
N TYR A 404 -10.67 15.01 23.75
CA TYR A 404 -9.64 15.79 23.10
C TYR A 404 -10.25 16.80 22.12
N SER A 405 -9.43 17.78 21.74
CA SER A 405 -9.67 18.56 20.52
C SER A 405 -8.56 18.28 19.51
N LEU A 406 -8.89 18.18 18.23
CA LEU A 406 -7.92 18.09 17.15
C LEU A 406 -7.81 19.43 16.43
N LYS A 407 -6.64 20.05 16.47
CA LYS A 407 -6.25 21.18 15.62
C LYS A 407 -5.58 20.62 14.37
N VAL A 408 -6.11 20.93 13.20
CA VAL A 408 -5.65 20.40 11.91
C VAL A 408 -5.27 21.53 10.98
N ILE A 409 -4.07 21.42 10.42
CA ILE A 409 -3.41 22.47 9.64
C ILE A 409 -2.86 21.83 8.37
N SER A 410 -3.13 22.42 7.22
CA SER A 410 -2.50 22.06 5.95
C SER A 410 -2.13 23.34 5.22
N PRO A 411 -0.91 23.48 4.68
CA PRO A 411 -0.48 24.70 3.99
C PRO A 411 -1.48 25.14 2.91
N GLY A 412 -1.95 26.40 2.97
CA GLY A 412 -2.94 26.97 2.05
C GLY A 412 -4.40 26.55 2.30
N TYR A 413 -4.71 26.06 3.50
CA TYR A 413 -6.07 25.79 3.97
C TYR A 413 -6.34 26.52 5.28
N ARG A 414 -7.60 26.79 5.60
CA ARG A 414 -7.99 27.29 6.93
C ARG A 414 -7.72 26.23 7.98
N THR A 415 -6.99 26.61 9.03
CA THR A 415 -6.87 25.81 10.25
C THR A 415 -8.26 25.48 10.80
N LYS A 416 -8.46 24.23 11.19
CA LYS A 416 -9.72 23.75 11.76
C LYS A 416 -9.46 23.08 13.09
N THR A 417 -10.24 23.46 14.11
CA THR A 417 -10.25 22.78 15.41
C THR A 417 -11.57 22.04 15.57
N ILE A 418 -11.50 20.74 15.84
CA ILE A 418 -12.65 19.89 16.17
C ILE A 418 -12.57 19.56 17.64
N SER A 419 -13.57 19.96 18.41
CA SER A 419 -13.62 19.73 19.85
C SER A 419 -14.54 18.57 20.23
N ASN A 420 -14.42 18.13 21.49
CA ASN A 420 -15.26 17.09 22.09
C ASN A 420 -15.14 15.71 21.42
N ILE A 421 -13.93 15.33 21.01
CA ILE A 421 -13.66 14.00 20.47
C ILE A 421 -13.39 13.06 21.64
N THR A 422 -14.30 12.13 21.88
CA THR A 422 -14.18 11.16 22.98
C THR A 422 -13.47 9.89 22.50
N VAL A 423 -12.29 9.64 23.04
CA VAL A 423 -11.48 8.43 22.82
C VAL A 423 -11.93 7.33 23.79
N PRO A 424 -12.37 6.17 23.30
CA PRO A 424 -12.79 5.04 24.13
C PRO A 424 -11.59 4.25 24.72
N SER A 425 -11.87 3.32 25.63
CA SER A 425 -10.84 2.54 26.34
C SER A 425 -10.19 1.41 25.56
N ASP A 426 -10.87 0.90 24.54
CA ASP A 426 -10.56 -0.37 23.89
C ASP A 426 -10.44 -0.29 22.36
N THR A 427 -10.85 0.83 21.75
CA THR A 427 -10.86 1.04 20.29
C THR A 427 -10.38 2.45 19.90
N SER A 428 -10.43 2.78 18.62
CA SER A 428 -10.24 4.10 18.04
C SER A 428 -11.57 4.84 17.83
N VAL A 429 -11.51 6.16 17.70
CA VAL A 429 -12.57 6.96 17.09
C VAL A 429 -12.11 7.45 15.72
N PHE A 430 -12.92 7.22 14.69
CA PHE A 430 -12.64 7.70 13.33
C PHE A 430 -13.16 9.13 13.14
N VAL A 431 -12.33 10.02 12.59
CA VAL A 431 -12.71 11.42 12.34
C VAL A 431 -12.43 11.82 10.89
N SER A 432 -13.46 12.28 10.20
CA SER A 432 -13.35 12.79 8.82
C SER A 432 -13.28 14.32 8.82
N ILE A 433 -12.19 14.89 8.30
CA ILE A 433 -11.83 16.30 8.51
C ILE A 433 -11.74 17.04 7.16
N PRO A 434 -12.82 17.69 6.71
CA PRO A 434 -12.76 18.58 5.56
C PRO A 434 -12.10 19.91 5.94
N LEU A 435 -11.08 20.32 5.17
CA LEU A 435 -10.43 21.63 5.23
C LEU A 435 -10.83 22.49 4.02
N VAL A 436 -11.10 23.76 4.27
CA VAL A 436 -11.46 24.72 3.22
C VAL A 436 -10.18 25.35 2.67
N PRO A 437 -9.89 25.27 1.36
CA PRO A 437 -8.78 25.98 0.75
C PRO A 437 -8.86 27.48 1.05
N ASP A 438 -7.74 28.08 1.42
CA ASP A 438 -7.68 29.53 1.66
C ASP A 438 -6.33 30.10 1.25
N SER A 439 -6.35 30.78 0.11
CA SER A 439 -5.19 31.47 -0.45
C SER A 439 -4.88 32.80 0.22
N SER A 440 -5.61 33.18 1.27
CA SER A 440 -5.30 34.37 2.07
C SER A 440 -4.39 34.11 3.26
N PHE A 441 -4.24 32.85 3.68
CA PHE A 441 -3.31 32.46 4.73
C PHE A 441 -1.90 32.28 4.16
N ALA A 442 -0.91 32.77 4.90
CA ALA A 442 0.49 32.52 4.60
C ALA A 442 0.81 31.02 4.66
N VAL A 443 1.78 30.58 3.86
CA VAL A 443 2.38 29.25 4.06
C VAL A 443 3.36 29.39 5.21
N SER A 444 3.06 28.76 6.34
CA SER A 444 3.91 28.81 7.54
C SER A 444 4.72 27.52 7.72
N GLY A 445 5.63 27.51 8.69
CA GLY A 445 6.39 26.31 9.06
C GLY A 445 5.48 25.10 9.29
N PHE A 446 5.81 23.97 8.66
CA PHE A 446 4.97 22.78 8.67
C PHE A 446 5.60 21.60 9.42
N MET A 447 6.92 21.41 9.31
CA MET A 447 7.64 20.33 9.98
C MET A 447 9.09 20.75 10.24
N CYS A 448 9.69 20.26 11.33
CA CYS A 448 11.12 20.42 11.61
C CYS A 448 11.86 19.09 11.38
N PRO A 449 12.38 18.82 10.16
CA PRO A 449 13.04 17.53 9.87
C PRO A 449 14.41 17.36 10.53
N MET A 450 15.08 18.46 10.90
CA MET A 450 16.36 18.42 11.60
C MET A 450 16.68 19.75 12.30
N CYS A 451 17.36 19.67 13.43
CA CYS A 451 17.82 20.81 14.21
C CYS A 451 19.03 20.45 15.07
N ARG A 452 19.75 21.48 15.50
CA ARG A 452 20.75 21.45 16.57
C ARG A 452 20.39 22.58 17.53
N LEU A 453 19.87 22.21 18.69
CA LEU A 453 19.52 23.17 19.73
C LEU A 453 20.68 23.22 20.73
N LYS A 454 21.19 24.41 21.01
CA LYS A 454 22.27 24.65 21.97
C LYS A 454 21.82 25.35 23.25
N ASP A 455 20.51 25.60 23.36
CA ASP A 455 19.94 26.17 24.57
C ASP A 455 19.84 25.09 25.67
N GLY A 456 20.24 25.47 26.89
CA GLY A 456 20.06 24.66 28.10
C GLY A 456 18.65 24.79 28.70
N ASN A 457 17.81 25.70 28.19
CA ASN A 457 16.45 25.92 28.63
C ASN A 457 15.43 25.28 27.68
N VAL A 458 14.70 24.32 28.20
CA VAL A 458 14.00 23.34 27.38
C VAL A 458 12.51 23.66 27.23
N ILE A 459 11.98 24.68 27.92
CA ILE A 459 10.58 25.11 27.76
C ILE A 459 10.39 25.81 26.41
N SER A 460 11.41 26.54 25.95
CA SER A 460 11.50 27.20 24.65
C SER A 460 12.20 26.33 23.58
N SER A 461 12.73 25.14 23.90
CA SER A 461 13.48 24.30 22.94
C SER A 461 12.64 23.19 22.28
N PHE A 462 11.32 23.40 22.13
CA PHE A 462 10.44 22.45 21.46
C PHE A 462 10.15 22.92 20.04
N THR A 463 10.49 22.09 19.04
CA THR A 463 10.42 22.49 17.63
C THR A 463 9.02 22.86 17.17
N ASN A 464 7.98 22.26 17.75
CA ASN A 464 6.59 22.57 17.43
C ASN A 464 6.19 24.02 17.77
N LEU A 465 6.95 24.72 18.61
CA LEU A 465 6.70 26.13 18.96
C LEU A 465 7.05 27.11 17.83
N SER A 466 7.79 26.65 16.82
CA SER A 466 8.15 27.43 15.62
C SER A 466 7.39 27.05 14.36
N LEU A 467 6.49 26.07 14.49
CA LEU A 467 5.61 25.63 13.44
C LEU A 467 4.30 26.40 13.56
N GLU A 468 3.52 26.44 12.47
CA GLU A 468 2.27 27.20 12.38
C GLU A 468 2.44 28.71 12.12
N PRO A 469 1.35 29.46 11.82
CA PRO A 469 1.38 30.91 11.82
C PRO A 469 1.70 31.46 13.21
N ARG A 470 2.29 32.66 13.25
CA ARG A 470 2.72 33.31 14.49
C ARG A 470 1.65 33.27 15.58
N ASP A 471 2.04 32.84 16.77
CA ASP A 471 1.13 32.76 17.92
C ASP A 471 1.75 33.28 19.23
N GLY A 472 2.94 33.87 19.16
CA GLY A 472 3.66 34.39 20.33
C GLY A 472 4.23 33.29 21.22
N ARG A 473 4.52 32.13 20.61
CA ARG A 473 5.33 31.06 21.19
C ARG A 473 6.61 31.00 20.38
N ARG A 474 7.67 30.45 20.96
CA ARG A 474 8.97 30.43 20.28
C ARG A 474 9.79 29.18 20.53
N LEU A 475 10.53 28.80 19.50
CA LEU A 475 11.67 27.91 19.55
C LEU A 475 12.95 28.74 19.78
N SER A 476 13.55 28.63 20.94
CA SER A 476 14.94 29.08 21.14
C SER A 476 15.89 28.04 20.55
N ILE A 477 16.76 28.46 19.64
CA ILE A 477 17.77 27.56 19.05
C ILE A 477 19.09 27.57 19.82
N GLY A 478 19.31 28.56 20.70
CA GLY A 478 20.52 28.73 21.48
C GLY A 478 21.71 29.28 20.67
N VAL A 479 22.69 29.87 21.35
CA VAL A 479 23.90 30.45 20.75
C VAL A 479 24.65 29.43 19.86
N GLY A 480 24.75 29.74 18.57
CA GLY A 480 25.36 28.92 17.51
C GLY A 480 24.58 27.64 17.18
N GLY A 481 23.30 27.57 17.56
CA GLY A 481 22.34 26.53 17.19
C GLY A 481 21.73 26.78 15.80
N TRP A 482 20.95 25.83 15.32
CA TRP A 482 20.23 25.96 14.06
C TRP A 482 18.99 25.08 14.02
N THR A 483 17.99 25.51 13.27
CA THR A 483 16.78 24.74 12.99
C THR A 483 16.47 24.76 11.50
N MET A 484 15.89 23.67 10.98
CA MET A 484 15.42 23.58 9.61
C MET A 484 13.92 23.39 9.60
N VAL A 485 13.22 24.23 8.85
CA VAL A 485 11.78 24.21 8.69
C VAL A 485 11.44 23.77 7.27
N ASP A 486 10.69 22.68 7.14
CA ASP A 486 9.95 22.35 5.94
C ASP A 486 8.67 23.18 5.92
N MET A 487 8.48 23.99 4.88
CA MET A 487 7.32 24.84 4.70
C MET A 487 6.08 24.06 4.22
N GLY A 488 6.21 22.77 3.93
CA GLY A 488 5.15 21.87 3.44
C GLY A 488 4.66 22.18 2.02
N LYS A 489 5.03 23.35 1.48
CA LYS A 489 4.81 23.80 0.10
C LYS A 489 6.04 24.53 -0.42
N VAL A 490 6.21 24.48 -1.74
CA VAL A 490 7.25 25.24 -2.44
C VAL A 490 6.89 26.73 -2.41
N ILE A 491 7.84 27.53 -1.94
CA ILE A 491 7.86 28.99 -2.05
C ILE A 491 8.57 29.33 -3.36
N THR A 492 7.99 30.22 -4.16
CA THR A 492 8.57 30.66 -5.43
C THR A 492 8.88 32.14 -5.37
N ASN A 493 9.99 32.53 -5.97
CA ASN A 493 10.49 33.89 -6.05
C ASN A 493 9.48 34.81 -6.77
N GLY A 494 9.02 35.82 -6.07
CA GLY A 494 8.17 36.89 -6.57
C GLY A 494 8.89 38.26 -6.56
N PRO A 495 8.18 39.36 -6.87
CA PRO A 495 8.76 40.69 -6.71
C PRO A 495 8.93 41.05 -5.23
N GLY A 496 10.17 41.35 -4.82
CA GLY A 496 10.48 41.78 -3.46
C GLY A 496 10.73 40.61 -2.51
N ASN A 497 10.49 40.80 -1.22
CA ASN A 497 10.67 39.72 -0.25
C ASN A 497 9.61 38.62 -0.46
N ASP A 498 10.00 37.36 -0.23
CA ASP A 498 9.17 36.17 -0.44
C ASP A 498 8.70 35.53 0.87
N PHE A 499 9.44 35.69 1.94
CA PHE A 499 9.06 35.21 3.27
C PHE A 499 9.63 36.10 4.37
N THR A 500 9.03 35.98 5.55
CA THR A 500 9.43 36.67 6.77
C THR A 500 9.74 35.62 7.83
N VAL A 501 10.86 35.82 8.52
CA VAL A 501 11.24 35.09 9.74
C VAL A 501 10.85 35.99 10.91
N TYR A 502 10.04 35.46 11.82
CA TYR A 502 9.55 36.18 12.99
C TYR A 502 10.27 35.69 14.24
N GLU A 503 10.71 36.66 15.02
CA GLU A 503 11.29 36.49 16.35
C GLU A 503 10.27 36.95 17.39
N ASP A 504 10.16 36.25 18.52
CA ASP A 504 9.20 36.55 19.59
C ASP A 504 9.87 36.76 20.94
N ASP A 505 10.62 37.85 21.02
CA ASP A 505 11.25 38.32 22.23
C ASP A 505 11.46 39.86 22.15
N SER A 506 12.11 40.47 23.15
CA SER A 506 12.36 41.92 23.17
C SER A 506 13.80 42.33 22.80
N ASP A 507 14.68 41.36 22.58
CA ASP A 507 16.11 41.53 22.31
C ASP A 507 16.47 40.97 20.93
N PRO A 508 16.48 41.80 19.86
CA PRO A 508 16.71 41.30 18.51
C PRO A 508 18.06 40.58 18.34
N GLU A 509 18.03 39.29 18.05
CA GLU A 509 19.21 38.43 17.91
C GLU A 509 19.62 38.23 16.45
N GLY A 510 20.92 37.98 16.23
CA GLY A 510 21.50 37.78 14.91
C GLY A 510 21.36 36.36 14.38
N TYR A 511 21.02 36.22 13.09
CA TYR A 511 20.94 34.91 12.44
C TYR A 511 21.28 34.97 10.95
N ARG A 512 21.60 33.81 10.40
CA ARG A 512 21.79 33.55 8.97
C ARG A 512 20.67 32.67 8.44
N VAL A 513 20.26 32.96 7.20
CA VAL A 513 19.28 32.17 6.47
C VAL A 513 19.92 31.41 5.30
N GLU A 514 19.64 30.11 5.25
CA GLU A 514 19.91 29.25 4.11
C GLU A 514 18.63 28.57 3.63
N VAL A 515 18.52 28.34 2.33
CA VAL A 515 17.31 27.76 1.72
C VAL A 515 17.66 26.71 0.68
N ALA A 516 16.77 25.73 0.52
CA ALA A 516 16.90 24.66 -0.46
C ALA A 516 15.53 24.17 -0.95
N LEU A 517 15.51 23.54 -2.13
CA LEU A 517 14.30 22.86 -2.64
C LEU A 517 14.19 21.41 -2.13
N SER A 518 15.33 20.79 -1.82
CA SER A 518 15.45 19.43 -1.28
C SER A 518 16.10 19.48 0.09
N LEU A 519 15.76 18.52 0.95
CA LEU A 519 16.30 18.39 2.29
C LEU A 519 17.83 18.21 2.29
N ASP A 520 18.38 17.55 1.28
CA ASP A 520 19.83 17.34 1.11
C ASP A 520 20.55 18.51 0.41
N GLY A 521 19.82 19.58 0.06
CA GLY A 521 20.34 20.70 -0.70
C GLY A 521 20.29 20.50 -2.23
N PRO A 522 21.05 21.27 -3.01
CA PRO A 522 22.06 22.25 -2.56
C PRO A 522 21.45 23.39 -1.75
N TRP A 523 22.19 23.84 -0.73
CA TRP A 523 21.81 24.94 0.16
C TRP A 523 22.36 26.26 -0.36
N THR A 524 21.50 27.28 -0.42
CA THR A 524 21.85 28.63 -0.86
C THR A 524 21.64 29.61 0.27
N SER A 525 22.65 30.42 0.60
CA SER A 525 22.48 31.45 1.63
C SER A 525 21.80 32.69 1.06
N LEU A 526 20.88 33.28 1.84
CA LEU A 526 20.24 34.56 1.54
C LEU A 526 20.83 35.74 2.33
N GLY A 527 21.83 35.48 3.17
CA GLY A 527 22.47 36.46 4.04
C GLY A 527 22.12 36.29 5.51
N SER A 528 22.43 37.33 6.29
CA SER A 528 22.15 37.43 7.73
C SER A 528 21.32 38.68 8.01
N ASP A 529 20.52 38.63 9.06
CA ASP A 529 19.73 39.76 9.57
C ASP A 529 19.56 39.63 11.10
N THR A 530 18.92 40.61 11.72
CA THR A 530 18.61 40.60 13.16
C THR A 530 17.11 40.68 13.40
N GLY A 531 16.60 39.93 14.37
CA GLY A 531 15.18 39.85 14.71
C GLY A 531 14.20 39.61 13.56
N THR A 532 12.98 40.12 13.69
CA THR A 532 11.96 39.92 12.65
C THR A 532 12.36 40.58 11.32
N SER A 533 12.70 39.75 10.33
CA SER A 533 13.25 40.21 9.05
C SER A 533 12.71 39.41 7.85
N SER A 534 12.73 40.04 6.67
CA SER A 534 12.16 39.49 5.44
C SER A 534 13.21 39.26 4.36
N PHE A 535 13.09 38.15 3.64
CA PHE A 535 14.10 37.65 2.70
C PHE A 535 13.53 37.48 1.30
N ASP A 536 14.35 37.79 0.30
CA ASP A 536 14.07 37.71 -1.13
C ASP A 536 14.94 36.61 -1.76
N LEU A 537 14.31 35.62 -2.40
CA LEU A 537 14.97 34.48 -3.04
C LEU A 537 15.85 34.91 -4.21
N ALA A 538 15.54 36.04 -4.86
CA ALA A 538 16.36 36.62 -5.93
C ALA A 538 17.77 36.98 -5.45
N ARG A 539 17.96 37.30 -4.15
CA ARG A 539 19.29 37.56 -3.58
C ARG A 539 20.22 36.34 -3.64
N GLY A 540 19.65 35.15 -3.48
CA GLY A 540 20.36 33.87 -3.63
C GLY A 540 20.47 33.39 -5.08
N GLY A 541 19.83 34.07 -6.04
CA GLY A 541 19.78 33.65 -7.43
C GLY A 541 18.96 32.39 -7.68
N ILE A 542 18.00 32.08 -6.79
CA ILE A 542 17.15 30.89 -6.89
C ILE A 542 15.70 31.26 -7.18
N SER A 543 15.00 30.40 -7.91
CA SER A 543 13.60 30.62 -8.31
C SER A 543 12.59 30.13 -7.28
N SER A 544 12.98 29.22 -6.39
CA SER A 544 12.08 28.58 -5.44
C SER A 544 12.84 27.84 -4.34
N CYS A 545 12.22 27.70 -3.16
CA CYS A 545 12.69 26.87 -2.07
C CYS A 545 11.51 26.15 -1.38
N ARG A 546 11.79 25.18 -0.52
CA ARG A 546 10.81 24.53 0.36
C ARG A 546 11.32 24.44 1.79
N TYR A 547 12.62 24.21 1.94
CA TYR A 547 13.28 24.10 3.22
C TYR A 547 14.02 25.39 3.53
N ILE A 548 13.81 25.92 4.73
CA ILE A 548 14.45 27.12 5.23
C ILE A 548 15.21 26.74 6.51
N LYS A 549 16.50 27.05 6.55
CA LYS A 549 17.38 26.78 7.67
C LYS A 549 17.78 28.11 8.31
N ILE A 550 17.48 28.24 9.59
CA ILE A 550 17.85 29.37 10.44
C ILE A 550 19.06 28.94 11.27
N ILE A 551 20.11 29.74 11.23
CA ILE A 551 21.38 29.46 11.90
C ILE A 551 21.72 30.68 12.74
N ASP A 552 21.78 30.51 14.05
CA ASP A 552 22.26 31.55 14.95
C ASP A 552 23.71 31.92 14.60
N ASP A 553 24.04 33.21 14.58
CA ASP A 553 25.36 33.67 14.14
C ASP A 553 26.45 33.59 15.24
N GLY A 554 26.07 33.12 16.43
CA GLY A 554 26.96 32.88 17.56
C GLY A 554 27.19 34.11 18.44
N ASP A 555 26.41 35.17 18.26
CA ASP A 555 26.37 36.32 19.18
C ASP A 555 25.43 36.08 20.39
N GLY A 556 25.31 37.06 21.28
CA GLY A 556 24.53 36.94 22.53
C GLY A 556 25.35 36.66 23.81
N THR A 557 24.73 36.91 24.97
CA THR A 557 25.35 36.73 26.30
C THR A 557 25.11 35.32 26.87
N ASN A 558 25.86 34.89 27.90
CA ASN A 558 25.67 33.57 28.56
C ASN A 558 24.36 33.50 29.39
N ASN A 559 23.21 33.79 28.79
CA ASN A 559 21.88 33.60 29.35
C ASN A 559 21.32 32.26 28.83
N PRO A 560 20.68 31.42 29.66
CA PRO A 560 19.95 30.22 29.22
C PRO A 560 18.71 30.50 28.34
N THR A 561 18.66 31.61 27.61
CA THR A 561 17.68 31.88 26.53
C THR A 561 18.37 32.61 25.39
N ALA A 562 19.71 32.68 25.41
CA ALA A 562 20.46 33.44 24.41
C ALA A 562 20.57 32.67 23.10
N GLY A 563 20.47 33.42 22.01
CA GLY A 563 20.44 32.92 20.65
C GLY A 563 19.02 32.97 20.09
N PHE A 564 18.89 32.95 18.77
CA PHE A 564 17.66 33.34 18.07
C PHE A 564 16.38 32.61 18.53
N ASP A 565 15.36 33.39 18.88
CA ASP A 565 14.06 32.94 19.39
C ASP A 565 12.97 32.92 18.28
N LEU A 566 12.92 31.85 17.49
CA LEU A 566 12.05 31.70 16.33
C LEU A 566 10.58 31.42 16.70
N ASP A 567 9.66 32.33 16.35
CA ASP A 567 8.19 32.14 16.46
C ASP A 567 7.62 31.47 15.22
N ALA A 568 7.89 32.05 14.05
CA ALA A 568 7.34 31.51 12.81
C ALA A 568 8.20 31.89 11.61
N ILE A 569 8.10 31.07 10.57
CA ILE A 569 8.46 31.47 9.22
C ILE A 569 7.16 31.52 8.43
N GLU A 570 6.85 32.66 7.82
CA GLU A 570 5.66 32.81 6.99
C GLU A 570 6.08 33.28 5.59
N ALA A 571 5.76 32.48 4.57
CA ALA A 571 5.87 32.90 3.20
C ALA A 571 4.77 33.90 2.90
N LEU A 572 5.15 35.07 2.37
CA LEU A 572 4.21 36.03 1.81
C LEU A 572 3.44 35.27 0.73
N VAL A 573 2.12 35.16 0.90
CA VAL A 573 1.23 34.31 0.11
C VAL A 573 1.78 34.19 -1.28
N ALA A 574 2.21 32.96 -1.59
CA ALA A 574 2.70 32.57 -2.87
C ALA A 574 1.92 33.32 -3.93
N ASN A 575 2.61 34.25 -4.58
CA ASN A 575 2.19 34.89 -5.81
C ASN A 575 2.29 33.80 -6.89
N LEU A 576 1.56 32.69 -6.69
CA LEU A 576 1.64 31.48 -7.45
C LEU A 576 0.24 31.05 -7.87
N PRO A 577 0.16 30.32 -8.98
CA PRO A 577 -1.03 29.61 -9.34
C PRO A 577 -1.23 28.41 -8.42
N SER A 578 -2.50 28.03 -8.18
CA SER A 578 -2.88 26.84 -7.41
C SER A 578 -4.03 26.17 -8.14
N LEU A 579 -3.75 25.09 -8.87
CA LEU A 579 -4.74 24.46 -9.72
C LEU A 579 -5.48 23.33 -8.98
N SER A 580 -6.80 23.29 -9.14
CA SER A 580 -7.66 22.24 -8.60
C SER A 580 -8.71 21.83 -9.63
N LEU A 581 -9.15 20.56 -9.63
CA LEU A 581 -10.23 20.09 -10.50
C LEU A 581 -11.56 20.61 -9.96
N SER A 582 -12.16 21.55 -10.67
CA SER A 582 -13.47 22.11 -10.36
C SER A 582 -14.60 21.20 -10.83
N SER A 583 -14.47 20.61 -12.02
CA SER A 583 -15.43 19.62 -12.51
C SER A 583 -14.85 18.76 -13.62
N LEU A 584 -15.39 17.55 -13.77
CA LEU A 584 -15.10 16.62 -14.82
C LEU A 584 -16.38 16.31 -15.60
N ARG A 585 -16.28 16.24 -16.92
CA ARG A 585 -17.31 15.70 -17.79
C ARG A 585 -16.73 14.63 -18.70
N ILE A 586 -17.43 13.51 -18.80
CA ILE A 586 -17.09 12.43 -19.73
C ILE A 586 -17.84 12.67 -21.05
N LEU A 587 -17.09 12.66 -22.14
CA LEU A 587 -17.59 12.65 -23.51
C LEU A 587 -17.61 11.20 -23.99
N ASP A 588 -18.81 10.65 -24.12
CA ASP A 588 -19.03 9.29 -24.58
C ASP A 588 -19.76 9.27 -25.94
N PRO A 589 -19.10 9.68 -27.04
CA PRO A 589 -19.72 9.65 -28.36
C PRO A 589 -19.72 8.22 -28.95
N PRO A 590 -20.57 7.94 -29.97
CA PRO A 590 -20.54 6.67 -30.68
C PRO A 590 -19.11 6.26 -31.11
N PRO A 591 -18.72 4.98 -30.92
CA PRO A 591 -19.57 3.80 -30.75
C PRO A 591 -20.04 3.49 -29.32
N GLY A 592 -19.74 4.35 -28.32
CA GLY A 592 -20.30 4.24 -26.97
C GLY A 592 -21.78 4.56 -26.88
N ASN A 593 -22.36 4.48 -25.69
CA ASN A 593 -23.81 4.52 -25.48
C ASN A 593 -24.37 5.93 -25.16
N ASN A 594 -23.49 6.93 -25.05
CA ASN A 594 -23.79 8.34 -24.81
C ASN A 594 -24.53 8.61 -23.49
N ASN A 595 -24.29 7.80 -22.46
CA ASN A 595 -24.81 8.00 -21.10
C ASN A 595 -23.94 8.95 -20.26
N GLY A 596 -22.80 9.39 -20.80
CA GLY A 596 -21.87 10.28 -20.10
C GLY A 596 -21.07 9.59 -19.00
N ARG A 597 -20.87 8.28 -19.10
CA ARG A 597 -20.03 7.46 -18.23
C ARG A 597 -18.98 6.74 -19.07
N LEU A 598 -18.03 6.12 -18.39
CA LEU A 598 -17.09 5.19 -19.01
C LEU A 598 -17.64 3.78 -18.76
N ASP A 599 -18.15 3.08 -19.77
CA ASP A 599 -18.51 1.68 -19.63
C ASP A 599 -17.41 0.73 -20.16
N PRO A 600 -17.40 -0.56 -19.73
CA PRO A 600 -16.48 -1.55 -20.28
C PRO A 600 -16.56 -1.65 -21.81
N GLY A 601 -15.41 -1.59 -22.48
CA GLY A 601 -15.32 -1.63 -23.93
C GLY A 601 -15.55 -0.28 -24.62
N GLU A 602 -15.72 0.80 -23.86
CA GLU A 602 -15.92 2.14 -24.41
C GLU A 602 -14.64 2.99 -24.37
N ARG A 603 -14.58 3.88 -25.35
CA ARG A 603 -13.57 4.94 -25.45
C ARG A 603 -14.26 6.26 -25.15
N VAL A 604 -13.77 6.98 -24.15
CA VAL A 604 -14.34 8.27 -23.75
C VAL A 604 -13.29 9.38 -23.76
N GLY A 605 -13.77 10.60 -24.00
CA GLY A 605 -12.98 11.81 -23.83
C GLY A 605 -13.22 12.41 -22.44
N LEU A 606 -12.18 12.91 -21.78
CA LEU A 606 -12.32 13.65 -20.53
C LEU A 606 -12.24 15.15 -20.81
N ILE A 607 -13.26 15.88 -20.35
CA ILE A 607 -13.23 17.33 -20.23
C ILE A 607 -13.03 17.68 -18.75
N LEU A 608 -11.91 18.33 -18.47
CA LEU A 608 -11.51 18.78 -17.15
C LEU A 608 -11.66 20.30 -17.08
N ASN A 609 -12.36 20.78 -16.06
CA ASN A 609 -12.38 22.19 -15.69
C ASN A 609 -11.47 22.38 -14.48
N ILE A 610 -10.39 23.14 -14.67
CA ILE A 610 -9.38 23.41 -13.66
C ILE A 610 -9.52 24.84 -13.15
N ALA A 611 -9.75 24.98 -11.85
CA ALA A 611 -9.79 26.27 -11.17
C ALA A 611 -8.39 26.67 -10.73
N ASN A 612 -8.00 27.92 -10.95
CA ASN A 612 -6.85 28.52 -10.29
C ASN A 612 -7.31 29.26 -9.03
N LEU A 613 -7.02 28.67 -7.88
CA LEU A 613 -7.29 29.20 -6.55
C LEU A 613 -6.14 30.08 -6.02
N GLY A 614 -5.06 30.20 -6.79
CA GLY A 614 -3.88 31.00 -6.48
C GLY A 614 -4.04 32.48 -6.88
N ARG A 615 -3.09 33.32 -6.46
CA ARG A 615 -3.12 34.78 -6.67
C ARG A 615 -2.41 35.26 -7.94
N ILE A 616 -1.71 34.37 -8.64
CA ILE A 616 -1.08 34.65 -9.95
C ILE A 616 -1.55 33.66 -11.02
N SER A 617 -1.54 34.11 -12.28
CA SER A 617 -1.87 33.30 -13.46
C SER A 617 -0.94 32.10 -13.63
N ALA A 618 -1.51 30.90 -13.85
CA ALA A 618 -0.76 29.76 -14.34
C ALA A 618 -0.58 29.92 -15.85
N ASP A 619 0.64 30.08 -16.34
CA ASP A 619 0.87 30.38 -17.75
C ASP A 619 1.30 29.15 -18.55
N SER A 620 0.73 29.01 -19.76
CA SER A 620 1.06 27.92 -20.69
C SER A 620 0.90 26.52 -20.10
N VAL A 621 -0.15 26.32 -19.30
CA VAL A 621 -0.41 25.07 -18.58
C VAL A 621 -0.82 23.96 -19.54
N TYR A 622 -0.19 22.80 -19.38
CA TYR A 622 -0.64 21.51 -19.88
C TYR A 622 -0.59 20.47 -18.77
N SER A 623 -1.22 19.32 -18.98
CA SER A 623 -1.17 18.20 -18.07
C SER A 623 -0.87 16.87 -18.77
N PHE A 624 -0.35 15.91 -18.00
CA PHE A 624 -0.18 14.52 -18.38
C PHE A 624 -1.02 13.61 -17.48
N LEU A 625 -1.90 12.82 -18.07
CA LEU A 625 -2.67 11.78 -17.39
C LEU A 625 -1.82 10.51 -17.23
N LYS A 626 -1.84 9.93 -16.03
CA LYS A 626 -1.23 8.64 -15.71
C LYS A 626 -2.21 7.75 -14.96
N GLU A 627 -2.08 6.44 -15.21
CA GLU A 627 -2.77 5.36 -14.51
C GLU A 627 -1.95 4.05 -14.65
N ASN A 628 -2.08 3.14 -13.68
CA ASN A 628 -1.48 1.80 -13.61
C ASN A 628 -2.53 0.66 -13.59
N ASP A 629 -3.83 0.95 -13.61
CA ASP A 629 -4.89 -0.07 -13.61
C ASP A 629 -4.86 -0.95 -14.88
N PRO A 630 -4.82 -2.29 -14.75
CA PRO A 630 -4.67 -3.20 -15.88
C PRO A 630 -5.87 -3.20 -16.84
N TYR A 631 -7.01 -2.61 -16.47
CA TYR A 631 -8.21 -2.54 -17.29
C TYR A 631 -8.37 -1.24 -18.07
N ILE A 632 -7.43 -0.30 -17.93
CA ILE A 632 -7.53 1.03 -18.54
C ILE A 632 -6.35 1.28 -19.47
N GLU A 633 -6.67 1.69 -20.70
CA GLU A 633 -5.70 2.19 -21.66
C GLU A 633 -5.83 3.70 -21.80
N ILE A 634 -4.72 4.43 -21.63
CA ILE A 634 -4.64 5.86 -21.94
C ILE A 634 -4.24 6.00 -23.41
N LEU A 635 -5.18 6.49 -24.22
CA LEU A 635 -4.98 6.69 -25.66
C LEU A 635 -4.46 8.10 -25.98
N ASP A 636 -4.83 9.09 -25.16
CA ASP A 636 -4.27 10.44 -25.19
C ASP A 636 -4.11 10.94 -23.76
N SER A 637 -2.86 11.22 -23.38
CA SER A 637 -2.48 11.61 -22.03
C SER A 637 -2.26 13.11 -21.88
N ILE A 638 -2.25 13.89 -22.96
CA ILE A 638 -1.90 15.31 -22.88
C ILE A 638 -3.15 16.17 -22.98
N ALA A 639 -3.26 17.18 -22.11
CA ALA A 639 -4.28 18.20 -22.20
C ALA A 639 -3.69 19.59 -22.00
N PHE A 640 -4.04 20.54 -22.87
CA PHE A 640 -3.60 21.93 -22.81
C PHE A 640 -4.70 22.84 -22.26
N PHE A 641 -4.33 23.70 -21.32
CA PHE A 641 -5.22 24.66 -20.66
C PHE A 641 -4.85 26.12 -20.95
N GLY A 642 -3.63 26.38 -21.43
CA GLY A 642 -3.13 27.72 -21.70
C GLY A 642 -2.92 28.52 -20.42
N THR A 643 -3.22 29.83 -20.45
CA THR A 643 -3.17 30.65 -19.23
C THR A 643 -4.46 30.51 -18.43
N ILE A 644 -4.33 30.20 -17.14
CA ILE A 644 -5.40 30.13 -16.14
C ILE A 644 -5.22 31.29 -15.14
N PRO A 645 -5.89 32.44 -15.34
CA PRO A 645 -5.81 33.58 -14.41
C PRO A 645 -6.25 33.24 -12.97
N PRO A 646 -5.87 34.05 -11.98
CA PRO A 646 -6.38 33.94 -10.61
C PRO A 646 -7.91 33.93 -10.57
N GLU A 647 -8.48 33.16 -9.64
CA GLU A 647 -9.93 33.06 -9.40
C GLU A 647 -10.74 32.66 -10.64
N SER A 648 -10.09 32.03 -11.62
CA SER A 648 -10.72 31.63 -12.89
C SER A 648 -10.69 30.13 -13.09
N ILE A 649 -11.61 29.65 -13.93
CA ILE A 649 -11.67 28.26 -14.34
C ILE A 649 -11.31 28.18 -15.82
N ARG A 650 -10.48 27.20 -16.18
CA ARG A 650 -10.16 26.86 -17.55
C ARG A 650 -10.44 25.40 -17.83
N ARG A 651 -11.05 25.17 -18.98
CA ARG A 651 -11.27 23.86 -19.56
C ARG A 651 -10.03 23.45 -20.36
N ASN A 652 -9.69 22.16 -20.40
CA ASN A 652 -8.78 21.65 -21.42
C ASN A 652 -9.32 21.91 -22.85
N LEU A 653 -8.45 22.41 -23.72
CA LEU A 653 -8.78 22.75 -25.11
C LEU A 653 -8.91 21.50 -25.99
N ASP A 654 -8.19 20.44 -25.63
CA ASP A 654 -8.18 19.10 -26.19
C ASP A 654 -8.60 18.09 -25.14
N SER A 655 -9.36 17.07 -25.55
CA SER A 655 -9.83 16.03 -24.63
C SER A 655 -8.75 14.97 -24.43
N LEU A 656 -8.49 14.61 -23.16
CA LEU A 656 -7.80 13.37 -22.85
C LEU A 656 -8.66 12.21 -23.29
N ILE A 657 -8.05 11.10 -23.73
CA ILE A 657 -8.79 9.96 -24.26
C ILE A 657 -8.37 8.72 -23.50
N ILE A 658 -9.34 8.05 -22.92
CA ILE A 658 -9.16 6.77 -22.22
C ILE A 658 -10.07 5.70 -22.81
N PHE A 659 -9.69 4.45 -22.63
CA PHE A 659 -10.43 3.28 -23.05
C PHE A 659 -10.48 2.26 -21.92
N ALA A 660 -11.69 1.82 -21.55
CA ALA A 660 -11.86 0.70 -20.63
C ALA A 660 -11.89 -0.60 -21.43
N LEU A 661 -11.07 -1.57 -21.04
CA LEU A 661 -11.08 -2.88 -21.69
C LEU A 661 -12.48 -3.51 -21.60
N PRO A 662 -12.92 -4.30 -22.61
CA PRO A 662 -14.23 -4.94 -22.56
C PRO A 662 -14.46 -5.78 -21.30
N ASN A 663 -13.42 -6.44 -20.79
CA ASN A 663 -13.46 -7.25 -19.57
C ASN A 663 -13.28 -6.47 -18.26
N THR A 664 -13.39 -5.14 -18.30
CA THR A 664 -13.37 -4.33 -17.07
C THR A 664 -14.58 -4.67 -16.21
N PRO A 665 -14.38 -5.05 -14.93
CA PRO A 665 -15.49 -5.19 -13.99
C PRO A 665 -16.32 -3.91 -13.91
N ARG A 666 -17.65 -4.03 -13.99
CA ARG A 666 -18.56 -2.92 -13.73
C ARG A 666 -18.41 -2.44 -12.29
N GLU A 667 -18.58 -1.15 -12.08
CA GLU A 667 -18.33 -0.41 -10.83
C GLU A 667 -16.87 -0.41 -10.33
N ARG A 668 -15.90 -0.83 -11.15
CA ARG A 668 -14.47 -0.70 -10.83
C ARG A 668 -14.08 0.77 -10.66
N ARG A 669 -13.48 1.10 -9.51
CA ARG A 669 -12.93 2.42 -9.21
C ARG A 669 -11.48 2.49 -9.67
N VAL A 670 -11.17 3.48 -10.49
CA VAL A 670 -9.88 3.67 -11.17
C VAL A 670 -9.32 5.02 -10.74
N ASN A 671 -8.05 5.08 -10.32
CA ASN A 671 -7.44 6.29 -9.77
C ASN A 671 -6.47 6.93 -10.76
N PHE A 672 -6.80 8.12 -11.25
CA PHE A 672 -5.99 8.82 -12.24
C PHE A 672 -5.14 9.92 -11.61
N LEU A 673 -3.89 10.05 -12.05
CA LEU A 673 -2.98 11.13 -11.70
C LEU A 673 -2.80 12.10 -12.88
N LEU A 674 -3.17 13.37 -12.70
CA LEU A 674 -2.86 14.48 -13.61
C LEU A 674 -1.60 15.19 -13.13
N LYS A 675 -0.55 15.22 -13.94
CA LYS A 675 0.64 16.04 -13.68
C LYS A 675 0.57 17.32 -14.50
N PHE A 676 0.48 18.48 -13.87
CA PHE A 676 0.51 19.78 -14.52
C PHE A 676 1.95 20.28 -14.71
N ASP A 677 2.17 20.92 -15.84
CA ASP A 677 3.41 21.57 -16.20
C ASP A 677 3.08 22.85 -16.99
N GLY A 678 3.87 23.90 -16.80
CA GLY A 678 3.60 25.25 -17.25
C GLY A 678 4.80 26.15 -17.03
N ARG A 679 4.80 27.34 -17.65
CA ARG A 679 5.96 28.24 -17.66
C ARG A 679 6.43 28.64 -16.26
N ASN A 680 5.50 28.75 -15.31
CA ASN A 680 5.71 29.17 -13.92
C ASN A 680 4.98 28.25 -12.92
N TYR A 681 4.58 27.04 -13.32
CA TYR A 681 3.73 26.17 -12.50
C TYR A 681 3.98 24.69 -12.78
N HIS A 682 4.24 23.91 -11.74
CA HIS A 682 4.33 22.44 -11.80
C HIS A 682 3.61 21.87 -10.57
N ASP A 683 2.70 20.93 -10.78
CA ASP A 683 1.93 20.32 -9.69
C ASP A 683 1.30 19.01 -10.14
N SER A 684 0.57 18.32 -9.25
CA SER A 684 -0.20 17.15 -9.62
C SER A 684 -1.50 17.00 -8.83
N LEU A 685 -2.44 16.26 -9.41
CA LEU A 685 -3.79 16.10 -8.89
C LEU A 685 -4.32 14.69 -9.18
N ASN A 686 -4.89 14.04 -8.16
CA ASN A 686 -5.58 12.75 -8.31
C ASN A 686 -7.08 12.92 -8.47
N PHE A 687 -7.73 12.03 -9.21
CA PHE A 687 -9.20 11.89 -9.26
C PHE A 687 -9.60 10.45 -9.59
N VAL A 688 -10.80 10.03 -9.14
CA VAL A 688 -11.29 8.65 -9.32
C VAL A 688 -12.45 8.61 -10.32
N LEU A 689 -12.47 7.63 -11.22
CA LEU A 689 -13.61 7.27 -12.06
C LEU A 689 -14.13 5.89 -11.74
N THR A 690 -15.45 5.72 -11.87
CA THR A 690 -16.12 4.41 -11.78
C THR A 690 -16.45 3.93 -13.19
N VAL A 691 -16.04 2.71 -13.54
CA VAL A 691 -16.28 2.10 -14.85
C VAL A 691 -17.59 1.31 -14.85
N GLY A 692 -18.58 1.78 -15.59
CA GLY A 692 -19.89 1.16 -15.73
C GLY A 692 -20.72 1.10 -14.45
N GLU A 693 -21.93 0.56 -14.59
CA GLU A 693 -22.88 0.30 -13.49
C GLU A 693 -23.38 -1.13 -13.58
N ILE A 694 -23.52 -1.82 -12.44
CA ILE A 694 -24.07 -3.19 -12.37
C ILE A 694 -25.58 -3.16 -12.61
N THR A 695 -26.06 -4.00 -13.52
CA THR A 695 -27.48 -4.19 -13.83
C THR A 695 -27.99 -5.55 -13.36
N ALA A 696 -29.31 -5.76 -13.40
CA ALA A 696 -29.97 -7.01 -12.97
C ALA A 696 -29.64 -8.25 -13.84
N SER A 697 -28.82 -8.08 -14.88
CA SER A 697 -28.32 -9.17 -15.73
C SER A 697 -26.79 -9.31 -15.64
N ASP A 698 -26.16 -8.64 -14.68
CA ASP A 698 -24.74 -8.70 -14.39
C ASP A 698 -24.49 -9.41 -13.07
N PRO A 699 -23.42 -10.25 -13.00
CA PRO A 699 -23.08 -10.94 -11.77
C PRO A 699 -22.63 -9.97 -10.67
N ILE A 700 -22.81 -10.38 -9.43
CA ILE A 700 -22.50 -9.58 -8.25
C ILE A 700 -21.10 -9.95 -7.76
N PRO A 701 -20.10 -9.06 -7.78
CA PRO A 701 -18.81 -9.30 -7.14
C PRO A 701 -18.89 -9.07 -5.63
N ASP A 702 -17.98 -9.67 -4.87
CA ASP A 702 -17.62 -9.15 -3.55
C ASP A 702 -16.75 -7.88 -3.67
N SER A 703 -16.47 -7.22 -2.54
CA SER A 703 -15.73 -5.94 -2.50
C SER A 703 -14.30 -6.00 -3.03
N ILE A 704 -13.70 -7.21 -3.12
CA ILE A 704 -12.34 -7.44 -3.61
C ILE A 704 -12.31 -8.18 -4.95
N PHE A 705 -13.47 -8.38 -5.59
CA PHE A 705 -13.65 -9.13 -6.84
C PHE A 705 -13.14 -10.58 -6.81
N ARG A 706 -13.12 -11.23 -5.64
CA ARG A 706 -12.69 -12.61 -5.46
C ARG A 706 -13.79 -13.59 -5.85
N TYR A 707 -14.92 -13.54 -5.17
CA TYR A 707 -16.13 -14.30 -5.52
C TYR A 707 -17.10 -13.46 -6.33
N TRP A 708 -17.83 -14.17 -7.17
CA TRP A 708 -18.89 -13.64 -8.02
C TRP A 708 -20.12 -14.52 -7.84
N ALA A 709 -21.29 -13.88 -7.66
CA ALA A 709 -22.58 -14.53 -7.69
C ALA A 709 -23.20 -14.34 -9.08
N TYR A 710 -23.32 -15.42 -9.83
CA TYR A 710 -24.03 -15.47 -11.10
C TYR A 710 -25.39 -16.11 -10.88
N ASP A 711 -26.48 -15.46 -11.23
CA ASP A 711 -27.80 -16.08 -11.26
C ASP A 711 -28.20 -16.51 -12.67
N ASN A 712 -29.21 -17.38 -12.79
CA ASN A 712 -29.63 -17.92 -14.09
C ASN A 712 -30.32 -16.91 -15.04
N THR A 713 -30.33 -15.62 -14.72
CA THR A 713 -30.69 -14.52 -15.63
C THR A 713 -29.48 -13.78 -16.21
N ASP A 714 -28.26 -14.06 -15.72
CA ASP A 714 -26.98 -13.53 -16.22
C ASP A 714 -26.54 -14.17 -17.54
N THR A 715 -27.48 -14.30 -18.48
CA THR A 715 -27.35 -15.05 -19.73
C THR A 715 -26.26 -14.55 -20.68
N LEU A 716 -25.71 -13.37 -20.41
CA LEU A 716 -24.58 -12.80 -21.16
C LEU A 716 -23.23 -13.40 -20.75
N TYR A 717 -23.18 -14.14 -19.63
CA TYR A 717 -21.95 -14.65 -19.04
C TYR A 717 -21.87 -16.17 -19.18
N PRO A 718 -20.71 -16.73 -19.59
CA PRO A 718 -20.52 -18.18 -19.67
C PRO A 718 -20.75 -18.91 -18.35
N GLU A 719 -20.56 -18.20 -17.23
CA GLU A 719 -20.73 -18.75 -15.90
C GLU A 719 -22.18 -18.79 -15.42
N CYS A 720 -23.14 -18.26 -16.20
CA CYS A 720 -24.58 -18.35 -15.95
C CYS A 720 -24.98 -19.78 -15.56
N PRO A 721 -25.52 -20.01 -14.34
CA PRO A 721 -25.91 -21.35 -13.93
C PRO A 721 -27.13 -21.85 -14.69
N VAL A 722 -27.21 -23.18 -14.82
CA VAL A 722 -28.43 -23.87 -15.23
C VAL A 722 -29.10 -24.43 -13.97
N TYR A 723 -30.38 -24.13 -13.79
CA TYR A 723 -31.18 -24.79 -12.76
C TYR A 723 -31.38 -26.27 -13.12
N ASN A 724 -30.92 -27.15 -12.24
CA ASN A 724 -31.01 -28.59 -12.40
C ASN A 724 -31.08 -29.24 -11.01
N TRP A 725 -32.29 -29.39 -10.49
CA TRP A 725 -32.55 -29.93 -9.17
C TRP A 725 -32.02 -31.37 -9.04
N VAL A 726 -31.41 -31.69 -7.90
CA VAL A 726 -30.94 -33.04 -7.58
C VAL A 726 -31.67 -33.54 -6.36
N GLU A 727 -32.69 -34.36 -6.56
CA GLU A 727 -33.46 -34.96 -5.48
C GLU A 727 -32.59 -35.93 -4.67
N ILE A 728 -32.31 -35.59 -3.41
CA ILE A 728 -31.58 -36.47 -2.50
C ILE A 728 -32.44 -37.01 -1.36
N ARG A 729 -33.72 -36.61 -1.25
CA ARG A 729 -34.64 -37.25 -0.31
C ARG A 729 -34.83 -38.72 -0.67
N GLY A 730 -34.61 -39.60 0.31
CA GLY A 730 -34.75 -41.05 0.17
C GLY A 730 -33.51 -41.76 -0.38
N VAL A 731 -32.51 -41.03 -0.87
CA VAL A 731 -31.20 -41.59 -1.30
C VAL A 731 -30.02 -41.06 -0.49
N GLY A 732 -30.11 -39.81 0.00
CA GLY A 732 -29.13 -39.18 0.88
C GLY A 732 -29.36 -39.52 2.35
N THR A 733 -28.41 -39.11 3.18
CA THR A 733 -28.46 -39.30 4.64
C THR A 733 -29.23 -38.14 5.27
N ARG A 734 -30.31 -38.44 6.01
CA ARG A 734 -31.05 -37.44 6.80
C ARG A 734 -30.23 -37.04 8.02
N LEU A 735 -30.05 -35.74 8.25
CA LEU A 735 -29.38 -35.23 9.46
C LEU A 735 -30.27 -35.43 10.69
N PRO A 736 -29.70 -35.78 11.85
CA PRO A 736 -30.43 -35.97 13.11
C PRO A 736 -30.79 -34.63 13.78
N ILE A 737 -31.38 -33.71 13.03
CA ILE A 737 -31.92 -32.46 13.55
C ILE A 737 -33.34 -32.75 14.05
N ASN A 738 -33.49 -32.78 15.37
CA ASN A 738 -34.69 -33.26 16.05
C ASN A 738 -35.40 -32.17 16.87
N SER A 739 -34.80 -30.99 16.96
CA SER A 739 -35.37 -29.81 17.61
C SER A 739 -35.24 -28.60 16.70
N ASP A 740 -36.00 -27.57 17.04
CA ASP A 740 -35.74 -26.22 16.55
C ASP A 740 -34.36 -25.76 17.03
N ASP A 741 -33.74 -24.82 16.33
CA ASP A 741 -32.42 -24.27 16.66
C ASP A 741 -31.34 -25.34 16.93
N GLN A 742 -30.89 -26.01 15.87
CA GLN A 742 -29.87 -27.05 16.00
C GLN A 742 -28.85 -27.00 14.87
N THR A 743 -27.57 -27.12 15.23
CA THR A 743 -26.47 -27.21 14.28
C THR A 743 -25.77 -28.56 14.38
N ILE A 744 -25.73 -29.28 13.27
CA ILE A 744 -25.07 -30.58 13.13
C ILE A 744 -23.82 -30.44 12.30
N ARG A 745 -22.78 -31.20 12.66
CA ARG A 745 -21.54 -31.27 11.91
C ARG A 745 -21.49 -32.55 11.10
N ILE A 746 -21.13 -32.43 9.83
CA ILE A 746 -20.80 -33.56 8.98
C ILE A 746 -19.34 -33.49 8.55
N LYS A 747 -18.71 -34.64 8.30
CA LYS A 747 -17.34 -34.68 7.79
C LYS A 747 -17.31 -34.20 6.35
N LEU A 748 -16.36 -33.33 6.01
CA LEU A 748 -16.14 -32.92 4.62
C LEU A 748 -15.54 -34.08 3.81
N PRO A 749 -16.10 -34.44 2.64
CA PRO A 749 -15.58 -35.54 1.82
C PRO A 749 -14.36 -35.13 0.97
N PHE A 750 -14.05 -33.84 0.91
CA PHE A 750 -12.91 -33.25 0.20
C PHE A 750 -12.53 -31.91 0.87
N VAL A 751 -11.38 -31.35 0.49
CA VAL A 751 -10.97 -30.02 0.95
C VAL A 751 -11.93 -28.97 0.36
N PHE A 752 -12.63 -28.26 1.24
CA PHE A 752 -13.42 -27.09 0.86
C PHE A 752 -12.54 -25.85 1.03
N LYS A 753 -12.09 -25.26 -0.07
CA LYS A 753 -11.39 -23.99 -0.11
C LYS A 753 -12.40 -22.87 -0.34
N TYR A 754 -12.48 -21.92 0.58
CA TYR A 754 -13.47 -20.85 0.57
C TYR A 754 -12.85 -19.57 1.13
N TYR A 755 -12.97 -18.47 0.38
CA TYR A 755 -12.28 -17.18 0.59
C TYR A 755 -10.76 -17.31 0.85
N GLY A 756 -10.12 -18.25 0.17
CA GLY A 756 -8.68 -18.53 0.29
C GLY A 756 -8.33 -19.49 1.42
N GLN A 757 -9.23 -19.69 2.37
CA GLN A 757 -9.04 -20.59 3.51
C GLN A 757 -9.35 -22.03 3.12
N ARG A 758 -8.62 -22.99 3.71
CA ARG A 758 -8.80 -24.43 3.46
C ARG A 758 -9.46 -25.11 4.64
N TYR A 759 -10.61 -25.71 4.41
CA TYR A 759 -11.38 -26.44 5.41
C TYR A 759 -11.38 -27.94 5.07
N THR A 760 -10.90 -28.78 6.00
CA THR A 760 -10.65 -30.21 5.76
C THR A 760 -11.38 -31.15 6.72
N ASP A 761 -11.90 -30.63 7.82
CA ASP A 761 -12.47 -31.44 8.90
C ASP A 761 -13.98 -31.65 8.69
N SER A 762 -14.77 -30.62 8.96
CA SER A 762 -16.22 -30.72 9.01
C SER A 762 -16.91 -29.48 8.47
N LEU A 763 -18.18 -29.64 8.12
CA LEU A 763 -19.10 -28.55 7.77
C LEU A 763 -20.20 -28.50 8.84
N SER A 764 -20.38 -27.34 9.45
CA SER A 764 -21.51 -27.04 10.33
C SER A 764 -22.74 -26.69 9.48
N ILE A 765 -23.85 -27.38 9.71
CA ILE A 765 -25.12 -27.22 9.01
C ILE A 765 -26.19 -26.88 10.05
N CYS A 766 -26.77 -25.70 9.95
CA CYS A 766 -27.78 -25.21 10.89
C CYS A 766 -29.20 -25.47 10.38
N SER A 767 -30.14 -25.72 11.29
CA SER A 767 -31.58 -25.73 11.01
C SER A 767 -32.05 -24.46 10.31
N ASN A 768 -31.45 -23.32 10.66
CA ASN A 768 -31.81 -21.96 10.27
C ASN A 768 -31.24 -21.54 8.90
N GLY A 769 -31.05 -22.50 7.99
CA GLY A 769 -30.83 -22.22 6.56
C GLY A 769 -29.44 -21.68 6.17
N TRP A 770 -28.45 -21.79 7.05
CA TRP A 770 -27.05 -21.48 6.76
C TRP A 770 -26.12 -22.66 7.03
N ILE A 771 -24.98 -22.66 6.34
CA ILE A 771 -23.86 -23.57 6.58
C ILE A 771 -22.59 -22.76 6.81
N SER A 772 -21.62 -23.33 7.54
CA SER A 772 -20.29 -22.74 7.67
C SER A 772 -19.25 -23.85 7.75
N PRO A 773 -18.09 -23.70 7.08
CA PRO A 773 -16.98 -24.61 7.24
C PRO A 773 -16.18 -24.36 8.53
N ILE A 774 -16.51 -23.30 9.28
CA ILE A 774 -16.05 -23.09 10.64
C ILE A 774 -16.81 -24.03 11.57
N ARG A 775 -16.06 -24.69 12.46
CA ARG A 775 -16.63 -25.54 13.50
C ARG A 775 -17.40 -24.68 14.50
N THR A 776 -18.73 -24.71 14.41
CA THR A 776 -19.61 -23.95 15.30
C THR A 776 -20.80 -24.79 15.79
N THR A 777 -21.32 -24.42 16.97
CA THR A 777 -22.60 -24.90 17.52
C THR A 777 -23.65 -23.79 17.58
N SER A 778 -23.37 -22.62 16.99
CA SER A 778 -24.35 -21.52 16.91
C SER A 778 -25.62 -21.98 16.23
N THR A 779 -26.74 -21.43 16.67
CA THR A 779 -28.08 -21.69 16.14
C THR A 779 -28.72 -20.38 15.69
N ALA A 780 -27.91 -19.43 15.22
CA ALA A 780 -28.37 -18.10 14.83
C ALA A 780 -29.59 -18.18 13.89
N TYR A 781 -30.74 -17.72 14.38
CA TYR A 781 -31.99 -17.61 13.63
C TYR A 781 -32.25 -16.17 13.16
N THR A 782 -31.78 -15.17 13.92
CA THR A 782 -31.89 -13.75 13.55
C THR A 782 -30.94 -13.43 12.40
N ASN A 783 -31.50 -13.24 11.20
CA ASN A 783 -30.75 -12.92 10.00
C ASN A 783 -30.31 -11.44 9.96
N GLN A 784 -29.28 -11.14 9.17
CA GLN A 784 -28.76 -9.78 8.96
C GLN A 784 -28.18 -9.61 7.55
N GLY A 785 -27.90 -8.37 7.15
CA GLY A 785 -27.22 -8.09 5.88
C GLY A 785 -25.74 -8.49 5.92
N LEU A 786 -25.19 -8.93 4.79
CA LEU A 786 -23.77 -9.30 4.66
C LEU A 786 -22.99 -8.23 3.87
N PRO A 787 -21.65 -8.18 4.00
CA PRO A 787 -20.91 -8.62 5.19
C PRO A 787 -21.22 -7.71 6.40
N ASP A 788 -21.08 -8.22 7.62
CA ASP A 788 -21.19 -7.42 8.85
C ASP A 788 -20.05 -7.77 9.83
N PRO A 789 -19.02 -6.91 9.95
CA PRO A 789 -17.88 -7.18 10.83
C PRO A 789 -18.22 -7.05 12.32
N THR A 790 -19.39 -6.50 12.67
CA THR A 790 -19.89 -6.40 14.05
C THR A 790 -20.74 -7.60 14.45
N SER A 791 -21.02 -8.49 13.49
CA SER A 791 -21.78 -9.72 13.67
C SER A 791 -21.20 -10.61 14.76
N THR A 792 -22.08 -11.17 15.60
CA THR A 792 -21.74 -12.26 16.53
C THR A 792 -22.07 -13.66 15.96
N ASN A 793 -22.56 -13.71 14.72
CA ASN A 793 -22.86 -14.96 14.03
C ASN A 793 -21.56 -15.66 13.59
N PRO A 794 -21.59 -16.98 13.34
CA PRO A 794 -20.42 -17.72 12.89
C PRO A 794 -19.77 -17.09 11.66
N SER A 795 -18.44 -17.07 11.59
CA SER A 795 -17.78 -16.57 10.38
C SER A 795 -17.79 -17.58 9.24
N ALA A 796 -17.45 -17.10 8.04
CA ALA A 796 -17.47 -17.89 6.80
C ALA A 796 -18.86 -18.50 6.49
N MET A 797 -19.94 -17.79 6.84
CA MET A 797 -21.29 -18.25 6.60
C MET A 797 -21.64 -18.24 5.11
N ILE A 798 -22.29 -19.32 4.68
CA ILE A 798 -22.99 -19.43 3.40
C ILE A 798 -24.48 -19.48 3.73
N CYS A 799 -25.14 -18.36 3.53
CA CYS A 799 -26.55 -18.15 3.83
C CYS A 799 -27.38 -18.59 2.62
N LEU A 800 -27.97 -19.78 2.70
CA LEU A 800 -28.80 -20.33 1.63
C LEU A 800 -30.21 -19.73 1.67
N ASN A 801 -30.74 -19.64 2.89
CA ASN A 801 -32.01 -19.02 3.24
C ASN A 801 -31.99 -18.79 4.76
N TRP A 802 -31.11 -17.90 5.22
CA TRP A 802 -30.92 -17.72 6.66
C TRP A 802 -32.07 -16.93 7.26
N ASP A 803 -32.80 -17.58 8.15
CA ASP A 803 -33.97 -17.09 8.88
C ASP A 803 -34.27 -18.07 10.02
N ASP A 804 -35.31 -17.80 10.80
CA ASP A 804 -35.82 -18.71 11.83
C ASP A 804 -36.63 -19.86 11.18
N LEU A 805 -36.00 -21.02 11.02
CA LEU A 805 -36.52 -22.16 10.26
C LEU A 805 -36.69 -23.42 11.11
N VAL A 806 -37.79 -24.13 10.90
CA VAL A 806 -38.24 -25.26 11.72
C VAL A 806 -38.26 -26.57 10.93
N PRO A 807 -37.17 -27.37 10.93
CA PRO A 807 -37.06 -28.62 10.18
C PRO A 807 -37.66 -29.87 10.87
N THR A 808 -38.49 -29.70 11.91
CA THR A 808 -38.73 -30.74 12.95
C THR A 808 -39.89 -31.71 12.71
N SER A 809 -40.81 -31.48 11.77
CA SER A 809 -41.93 -32.40 11.51
C SER A 809 -41.75 -33.18 10.21
N ALA A 810 -41.83 -34.51 10.23
CA ALA A 810 -41.81 -35.30 9.00
C ALA A 810 -43.00 -34.89 8.09
N PRO A 811 -42.82 -34.80 6.76
CA PRO A 811 -41.69 -35.26 5.95
C PRO A 811 -40.50 -34.27 5.85
N PHE A 812 -40.54 -33.13 6.55
CA PHE A 812 -39.54 -32.07 6.47
C PHE A 812 -38.19 -32.52 7.06
N GLY A 813 -37.09 -32.06 6.46
CA GLY A 813 -35.76 -32.33 7.00
C GLY A 813 -34.61 -31.96 6.09
N ILE A 814 -33.41 -31.97 6.67
CA ILE A 814 -32.16 -31.66 5.99
C ILE A 814 -31.44 -32.96 5.65
N HIS A 815 -31.08 -33.13 4.39
CA HIS A 815 -30.41 -34.31 3.87
C HIS A 815 -29.07 -33.92 3.27
N TYR A 816 -28.10 -34.83 3.29
CA TYR A 816 -26.85 -34.65 2.55
C TYR A 816 -26.43 -35.92 1.80
N LEU A 817 -25.77 -35.74 0.67
CA LEU A 817 -25.22 -36.82 -0.15
C LEU A 817 -23.86 -36.40 -0.70
N TYR A 818 -22.87 -37.29 -0.59
CA TYR A 818 -21.62 -37.15 -1.35
C TYR A 818 -21.70 -37.99 -2.63
N ASP A 819 -21.83 -37.31 -3.76
CA ASP A 819 -21.86 -37.90 -5.08
C ASP A 819 -20.41 -37.98 -5.60
N SER A 820 -19.74 -39.09 -5.26
CA SER A 820 -18.34 -39.32 -5.63
C SER A 820 -18.11 -39.44 -7.15
N ILE A 821 -19.14 -39.82 -7.92
CA ILE A 821 -19.06 -39.95 -9.38
C ILE A 821 -18.97 -38.57 -10.02
N ASN A 822 -19.84 -37.64 -9.60
CA ASN A 822 -19.85 -36.28 -10.11
C ASN A 822 -19.03 -35.30 -9.25
N ARG A 823 -18.27 -35.82 -8.27
CA ARG A 823 -17.30 -35.07 -7.45
C ARG A 823 -17.91 -33.85 -6.75
N ARG A 824 -19.08 -34.03 -6.15
CA ARG A 824 -19.84 -32.96 -5.49
C ARG A 824 -20.53 -33.43 -4.22
N MET A 825 -20.67 -32.52 -3.26
CA MET A 825 -21.49 -32.70 -2.07
C MET A 825 -22.77 -31.89 -2.22
N ILE A 826 -23.91 -32.50 -1.88
CA ILE A 826 -25.23 -31.88 -1.98
C ILE A 826 -25.83 -31.84 -0.58
N ILE A 827 -26.36 -30.69 -0.17
CA ILE A 827 -27.13 -30.50 1.06
C ILE A 827 -28.48 -29.92 0.68
N GLU A 828 -29.54 -30.66 0.99
CA GLU A 828 -30.92 -30.32 0.64
C GLU A 828 -31.71 -30.00 1.91
N TYR A 829 -32.32 -28.81 1.94
CA TYR A 829 -33.35 -28.42 2.90
C TYR A 829 -34.71 -28.70 2.25
N ASP A 830 -35.35 -29.80 2.62
CA ASP A 830 -36.60 -30.23 2.00
C ASP A 830 -37.82 -29.73 2.76
N SER A 831 -38.54 -28.79 2.14
CA SER A 831 -39.86 -28.34 2.56
C SER A 831 -39.88 -27.76 3.98
N ILE A 832 -38.84 -27.00 4.35
CA ILE A 832 -38.62 -26.46 5.69
C ILE A 832 -39.50 -25.23 5.90
N ARG A 833 -40.22 -25.20 7.03
CA ARG A 833 -41.12 -24.08 7.38
C ARG A 833 -40.36 -22.97 8.10
N TYR A 834 -40.89 -21.76 8.01
CA TYR A 834 -40.50 -20.67 8.90
C TYR A 834 -41.16 -20.85 10.28
N PHE A 835 -40.51 -20.38 11.34
CA PHE A 835 -41.13 -20.28 12.66
C PHE A 835 -42.34 -19.33 12.59
N SER A 836 -42.18 -18.19 11.92
CA SER A 836 -43.24 -17.23 11.63
C SER A 836 -43.02 -16.55 10.26
N PRO A 837 -43.94 -16.68 9.29
CA PRO A 837 -45.22 -17.39 9.36
C PRO A 837 -45.07 -18.91 9.14
N SER A 838 -45.73 -19.70 9.98
CA SER A 838 -45.67 -21.18 9.91
C SER A 838 -46.38 -21.82 8.71
N THR A 839 -47.05 -21.00 7.88
CA THR A 839 -47.68 -21.41 6.62
C THR A 839 -46.72 -21.34 5.44
N ALA A 840 -45.62 -20.59 5.56
CA ALA A 840 -44.59 -20.51 4.54
C ALA A 840 -43.57 -21.64 4.71
N TRP A 841 -43.05 -22.11 3.59
CA TRP A 841 -42.02 -23.14 3.56
C TRP A 841 -41.19 -23.03 2.29
N GLU A 842 -39.93 -23.43 2.37
CA GLU A 842 -39.02 -23.45 1.24
C GLU A 842 -38.33 -24.79 1.05
N ARG A 843 -37.97 -25.03 -0.20
CA ARG A 843 -37.14 -26.15 -0.63
C ARG A 843 -35.97 -25.62 -1.45
N PHE A 844 -34.79 -25.77 -0.90
CA PHE A 844 -33.54 -25.26 -1.47
C PHE A 844 -32.38 -26.20 -1.18
N GLN A 845 -31.33 -26.10 -1.98
CA GLN A 845 -30.13 -26.93 -1.81
C GLN A 845 -28.87 -26.16 -2.15
N VAL A 846 -27.75 -26.62 -1.60
CA VAL A 846 -26.41 -26.23 -2.03
C VAL A 846 -25.67 -27.44 -2.59
N ILE A 847 -25.00 -27.23 -3.72
CA ILE A 847 -24.14 -28.20 -4.39
C ILE A 847 -22.73 -27.65 -4.38
N ILE A 848 -21.84 -28.26 -3.61
CA ILE A 848 -20.43 -27.89 -3.51
C ILE A 848 -19.62 -28.84 -4.36
N TYR A 849 -18.96 -28.34 -5.41
CA TYR A 849 -18.04 -29.13 -6.20
C TYR A 849 -16.68 -29.18 -5.52
N ASP A 850 -15.96 -30.29 -5.64
CA ASP A 850 -14.59 -30.34 -5.13
C ASP A 850 -13.63 -29.50 -6.00
N THR A 851 -12.36 -29.42 -5.57
CA THR A 851 -11.35 -28.60 -6.24
C THR A 851 -10.87 -29.14 -7.60
N THR A 852 -11.43 -30.24 -8.11
CA THR A 852 -11.17 -30.70 -9.49
C THR A 852 -11.86 -29.81 -10.52
N VAL A 853 -12.94 -29.12 -10.13
CA VAL A 853 -13.50 -28.02 -10.92
C VAL A 853 -12.60 -26.80 -10.72
N SER A 854 -11.71 -26.58 -11.69
CA SER A 854 -10.75 -25.48 -11.64
C SER A 854 -11.44 -24.13 -11.72
N THR A 855 -11.18 -23.29 -10.71
CA THR A 855 -11.49 -21.86 -10.67
C THR A 855 -10.16 -21.08 -10.65
N PRO A 856 -10.13 -19.78 -11.03
CA PRO A 856 -8.89 -18.99 -11.07
C PRO A 856 -8.10 -18.96 -9.76
N THR A 857 -8.79 -18.94 -8.62
CA THR A 857 -8.15 -18.89 -7.29
C THR A 857 -8.03 -20.28 -6.63
N SER A 858 -8.48 -21.33 -7.32
CA SER A 858 -8.64 -22.70 -6.81
C SER A 858 -9.63 -22.85 -5.63
N ASP A 859 -10.37 -21.79 -5.31
CA ASP A 859 -11.48 -21.85 -4.36
C ASP A 859 -12.65 -22.66 -4.94
N ASN A 860 -13.42 -23.32 -4.09
CA ASN A 860 -14.51 -24.18 -4.54
C ASN A 860 -15.62 -23.35 -5.18
N LEU A 861 -16.11 -23.87 -6.30
CA LEU A 861 -17.35 -23.45 -6.94
C LEU A 861 -18.52 -24.16 -6.26
N PHE A 862 -19.59 -23.41 -6.00
CA PHE A 862 -20.83 -24.00 -5.50
C PHE A 862 -22.07 -23.34 -6.09
N LEU A 863 -23.15 -24.11 -6.14
CA LEU A 863 -24.45 -23.70 -6.65
C LEU A 863 -25.44 -23.72 -5.49
N VAL A 864 -26.22 -22.66 -5.35
CA VAL A 864 -27.43 -22.65 -4.52
C VAL A 864 -28.63 -22.68 -5.46
N GLN A 865 -29.55 -23.61 -5.23
CA GLN A 865 -30.73 -23.79 -6.08
C GLN A 865 -32.00 -23.76 -5.23
N TYR A 866 -33.04 -23.15 -5.78
CA TYR A 866 -34.32 -22.94 -5.11
C TYR A 866 -35.43 -23.62 -5.91
N ALA A 867 -36.01 -24.70 -5.38
CA ALA A 867 -37.16 -25.37 -5.99
C ALA A 867 -38.46 -24.59 -5.76
N THR A 868 -38.50 -23.78 -4.70
CA THR A 868 -39.62 -22.91 -4.36
C THR A 868 -39.16 -21.47 -4.16
N GLY A 869 -40.12 -20.56 -4.07
CA GLY A 869 -39.91 -19.12 -3.92
C GLY A 869 -41.11 -18.49 -3.21
N ASN A 870 -41.58 -19.10 -2.12
CA ASN A 870 -42.86 -18.77 -1.50
C ASN A 870 -42.76 -17.57 -0.52
N TYR A 871 -41.67 -17.47 0.23
CA TYR A 871 -41.45 -16.47 1.27
C TYR A 871 -39.95 -16.21 1.45
N TYR A 872 -39.51 -14.99 1.13
CA TYR A 872 -38.12 -14.52 1.26
C TYR A 872 -38.05 -13.09 1.85
N GLN A 873 -39.09 -12.71 2.59
CA GLN A 873 -39.25 -11.34 3.09
C GLN A 873 -38.40 -11.03 4.33
N SER A 874 -38.00 -12.06 5.08
CA SER A 874 -37.27 -11.94 6.35
C SER A 874 -35.95 -12.71 6.33
N SER A 875 -35.41 -13.00 5.15
CA SER A 875 -34.29 -13.94 5.02
C SER A 875 -33.05 -13.26 4.45
N THR A 876 -31.89 -13.85 4.76
CA THR A 876 -30.59 -13.47 4.16
C THR A 876 -30.12 -14.56 3.20
N ILE A 877 -29.72 -14.14 1.99
CA ILE A 877 -29.04 -14.98 1.01
C ILE A 877 -27.75 -14.30 0.63
N GLY A 878 -26.66 -15.05 0.67
CA GLY A 878 -25.36 -14.52 0.37
C GLY A 878 -24.25 -15.35 0.97
N ILE A 879 -23.05 -14.80 0.85
CA ILE A 879 -21.82 -15.43 1.31
C ILE A 879 -20.98 -14.38 2.01
N GLU A 880 -20.29 -14.76 3.07
CA GLU A 880 -19.26 -13.91 3.68
C GLU A 880 -18.01 -14.71 4.01
N ASP A 881 -16.91 -14.00 4.12
CA ASP A 881 -15.62 -14.57 4.39
C ASP A 881 -15.43 -14.88 5.89
N HIS A 882 -14.27 -15.42 6.23
CA HIS A 882 -13.93 -15.79 7.61
C HIS A 882 -13.72 -14.61 8.57
N THR A 883 -13.58 -13.36 8.08
CA THR A 883 -13.50 -12.14 8.90
C THR A 883 -14.81 -11.36 8.98
N ASN A 884 -15.85 -11.77 8.24
CA ASN A 884 -17.13 -11.07 8.11
C ASN A 884 -16.99 -9.63 7.56
N THR A 885 -15.89 -9.31 6.87
CA THR A 885 -15.67 -7.98 6.28
C THR A 885 -15.84 -8.00 4.77
N ILE A 886 -15.74 -9.17 4.14
CA ILE A 886 -15.87 -9.37 2.70
C ILE A 886 -17.03 -10.34 2.46
N GLY A 887 -17.92 -10.00 1.54
CA GLY A 887 -19.03 -10.86 1.22
C GLY A 887 -19.88 -10.37 0.06
N ILE A 888 -20.84 -11.20 -0.32
CA ILE A 888 -21.89 -10.89 -1.29
C ILE A 888 -23.22 -11.00 -0.55
N ASN A 889 -23.93 -9.88 -0.42
CA ASN A 889 -25.30 -9.88 0.05
C ASN A 889 -26.25 -9.86 -1.15
N TYR A 890 -26.73 -11.04 -1.53
CA TYR A 890 -27.67 -11.19 -2.63
C TYR A 890 -29.07 -10.68 -2.25
N LEU A 891 -29.52 -11.02 -1.04
CA LEU A 891 -30.80 -10.62 -0.48
C LEU A 891 -30.67 -10.42 1.03
N PHE A 892 -31.28 -9.35 1.55
CA PHE A 892 -31.57 -9.19 2.97
C PHE A 892 -32.96 -8.58 3.16
N ASN A 893 -33.87 -9.28 3.82
CA ASN A 893 -35.21 -8.80 4.18
C ASN A 893 -35.98 -8.17 3.00
N ASN A 894 -36.13 -8.92 1.90
CA ASN A 894 -36.73 -8.48 0.64
C ASN A 894 -35.97 -7.38 -0.13
N ASN A 895 -34.82 -6.91 0.38
CA ASN A 895 -33.95 -5.98 -0.32
C ASN A 895 -32.89 -6.75 -1.12
N TYR A 896 -33.11 -6.85 -2.43
CA TYR A 896 -32.20 -7.51 -3.36
C TYR A 896 -31.04 -6.60 -3.74
N HIS A 897 -29.85 -7.17 -3.94
CA HIS A 897 -28.79 -6.48 -4.66
C HIS A 897 -29.30 -6.05 -6.05
N ARG A 898 -28.82 -4.92 -6.59
CA ARG A 898 -29.27 -4.43 -7.91
C ARG A 898 -28.99 -5.40 -9.06
N GLY A 899 -27.95 -6.22 -8.90
CA GLY A 899 -27.56 -7.31 -9.81
C GLY A 899 -28.23 -8.66 -9.50
N ALA A 900 -29.05 -8.74 -8.45
CA ALA A 900 -29.73 -9.97 -8.07
C ALA A 900 -31.10 -10.06 -8.71
N ALA A 901 -31.39 -11.17 -9.37
CA ALA A 901 -32.74 -11.48 -9.77
C ALA A 901 -33.56 -12.10 -8.61
N PRO A 902 -34.88 -11.84 -8.52
CA PRO A 902 -35.70 -12.36 -7.44
C PRO A 902 -35.66 -13.88 -7.29
N ILE A 903 -35.73 -14.37 -6.05
CA ILE A 903 -35.88 -15.79 -5.77
C ILE A 903 -37.29 -16.24 -6.15
N ILE A 904 -37.35 -17.17 -7.10
CA ILE A 904 -38.56 -17.82 -7.59
C ILE A 904 -38.28 -19.31 -7.74
N SER A 905 -39.33 -20.12 -7.90
CA SER A 905 -39.16 -21.54 -8.25
C SER A 905 -38.30 -21.67 -9.52
N GLY A 906 -37.24 -22.46 -9.46
CA GLY A 906 -36.28 -22.63 -10.55
C GLY A 906 -35.11 -21.64 -10.55
N ARG A 907 -34.91 -20.85 -9.49
CA ARG A 907 -33.74 -19.97 -9.35
C ARG A 907 -32.48 -20.79 -9.04
N ALA A 908 -31.38 -20.42 -9.69
CA ALA A 908 -30.05 -20.95 -9.38
C ALA A 908 -29.07 -19.78 -9.26
N ILE A 909 -28.20 -19.84 -8.25
CA ILE A 909 -27.11 -18.88 -8.01
C ILE A 909 -25.82 -19.68 -7.94
N LYS A 910 -24.82 -19.28 -8.73
CA LYS A 910 -23.49 -19.86 -8.74
C LYS A 910 -22.51 -18.90 -8.11
N TYR A 911 -21.81 -19.40 -7.10
CA TYR A 911 -20.68 -18.71 -6.50
C TYR A 911 -19.39 -19.32 -7.04
N THR A 912 -18.58 -18.49 -7.69
CA THR A 912 -17.30 -18.90 -8.28
C THR A 912 -16.30 -17.76 -8.23
N THR A 913 -15.02 -18.08 -8.28
CA THR A 913 -13.95 -17.07 -8.43
C THR A 913 -13.56 -16.83 -9.89
N GLN A 914 -14.33 -17.42 -10.82
CA GLN A 914 -14.26 -17.08 -12.23
C GLN A 914 -14.92 -15.72 -12.44
N GLY A 915 -14.09 -14.68 -12.52
CA GLY A 915 -14.53 -13.33 -12.88
C GLY A 915 -15.03 -13.23 -14.33
N ILE A 916 -15.48 -12.03 -14.69
CA ILE A 916 -16.08 -11.76 -15.99
C ILE A 916 -15.11 -12.06 -17.14
N THR A 917 -15.55 -12.88 -18.08
CA THR A 917 -14.86 -13.12 -19.36
C THR A 917 -15.82 -12.79 -20.51
N PHE A 918 -15.52 -11.74 -21.28
CA PHE A 918 -16.30 -11.42 -22.48
C PHE A 918 -15.81 -12.26 -23.66
N LEU A 919 -16.74 -12.83 -24.41
CA LEU A 919 -16.49 -13.23 -25.79
C LEU A 919 -16.44 -11.96 -26.64
N SER A 920 -15.24 -11.57 -27.08
CA SER A 920 -15.11 -10.51 -28.07
C SER A 920 -15.74 -10.98 -29.39
N GLU A 921 -16.79 -10.30 -29.88
CA GLU A 921 -17.08 -10.33 -31.30
C GLU A 921 -15.90 -9.69 -32.04
N ALA A 922 -15.25 -10.48 -32.90
CA ALA A 922 -14.18 -9.99 -33.75
C ALA A 922 -14.72 -8.94 -34.73
N ARG A 923 -14.64 -7.66 -34.35
CA ARG A 923 -14.68 -6.57 -35.34
C ARG A 923 -13.32 -6.52 -36.01
N ASN A 924 -13.29 -6.75 -37.32
CA ASN A 924 -12.09 -6.54 -38.14
C ASN A 924 -11.70 -5.06 -38.11
N TRP A 925 -10.72 -4.71 -37.28
CA TRP A 925 -10.06 -3.42 -37.36
C TRP A 925 -9.07 -3.44 -38.52
N ASN A 926 -9.47 -2.85 -39.65
CA ASN A 926 -8.52 -2.38 -40.65
C ASN A 926 -7.67 -1.27 -40.01
N HIS A 927 -6.57 -1.65 -39.36
CA HIS A 927 -5.55 -0.68 -38.98
C HIS A 927 -4.90 -0.17 -40.27
N ASN A 928 -5.07 1.12 -40.55
CA ASN A 928 -4.21 1.87 -41.46
C ASN A 928 -2.78 1.83 -40.89
N ARG A 929 -1.98 0.86 -41.29
CA ARG A 929 -0.63 0.64 -40.77
C ARG A 929 0.38 1.38 -41.65
N VAL A 930 1.20 2.20 -40.99
CA VAL A 930 2.47 2.67 -41.53
C VAL A 930 3.45 1.51 -41.55
N ASN A 931 3.91 1.08 -42.72
CA ASN A 931 4.84 -0.05 -42.84
C ASN A 931 6.29 0.45 -42.86
N LEU A 932 7.11 -0.09 -41.97
CA LEU A 932 8.55 0.19 -41.83
C LEU A 932 9.31 -1.09 -42.11
N PHE A 933 10.13 -1.14 -43.17
CA PHE A 933 10.92 -2.33 -43.45
C PHE A 933 12.22 -2.01 -44.20
N PRO A 934 13.36 -2.61 -43.81
CA PRO A 934 13.57 -3.39 -42.58
C PRO A 934 13.58 -2.48 -41.33
N ASN A 935 13.12 -2.97 -40.18
CA ASN A 935 13.30 -2.32 -38.88
C ASN A 935 13.56 -3.40 -37.82
N PRO A 936 14.75 -3.46 -37.19
CA PRO A 936 15.88 -2.53 -37.33
C PRO A 936 16.56 -2.54 -38.72
N PHE A 937 17.21 -1.44 -39.10
CA PHE A 937 17.94 -1.31 -40.37
C PHE A 937 19.42 -0.98 -40.16
N SER A 938 20.27 -1.36 -41.13
CA SER A 938 21.72 -1.11 -41.10
C SER A 938 22.19 -0.10 -42.15
N ASN A 939 21.53 -0.04 -43.31
CA ASN A 939 21.91 0.87 -44.41
C ASN A 939 20.79 1.84 -44.78
N ARG A 940 19.60 1.32 -45.08
CA ARG A 940 18.43 2.13 -45.44
C ARG A 940 17.15 1.52 -44.88
N ILE A 941 16.19 2.37 -44.56
CA ILE A 941 14.83 1.98 -44.21
C ILE A 941 13.86 2.56 -45.24
N LYS A 942 12.89 1.73 -45.65
CA LYS A 942 11.74 2.19 -46.42
C LYS A 942 10.52 2.31 -45.52
N LEU A 943 9.82 3.42 -45.67
CA LEU A 943 8.59 3.76 -44.97
C LEU A 943 7.50 3.92 -46.03
N SER A 944 6.48 3.07 -46.00
CA SER A 944 5.31 3.19 -46.87
C SER A 944 4.15 3.81 -46.08
N LEU A 945 3.71 4.99 -46.53
CA LEU A 945 2.63 5.79 -45.92
C LEU A 945 1.33 5.72 -46.73
N SER A 946 1.25 4.82 -47.71
CA SER A 946 0.13 4.66 -48.65
C SER A 946 -1.23 4.39 -47.99
N GLN A 947 -1.26 3.92 -46.74
CA GLN A 947 -2.48 3.64 -45.98
C GLN A 947 -3.02 4.84 -45.17
N LEU A 948 -2.37 6.02 -45.19
CA LEU A 948 -2.77 7.19 -44.38
C LEU A 948 -3.75 8.15 -45.07
N GLY A 949 -4.18 7.86 -46.31
CA GLY A 949 -5.31 8.51 -47.01
C GLY A 949 -5.16 10.00 -47.36
N SER A 950 -4.14 10.70 -46.85
CA SER A 950 -3.89 12.13 -47.05
C SER A 950 -2.51 12.39 -47.67
N LYS A 951 -2.34 13.52 -48.38
CA LYS A 951 -1.06 13.93 -48.96
C LYS A 951 -0.15 14.44 -47.85
N ILE A 952 0.88 13.66 -47.51
CA ILE A 952 1.84 14.00 -46.44
C ILE A 952 2.92 14.88 -47.05
N GLU A 953 3.13 16.08 -46.50
CA GLU A 953 4.11 17.03 -47.06
C GLU A 953 5.53 16.79 -46.53
N ILE A 954 5.67 16.50 -45.23
CA ILE A 954 6.96 16.33 -44.54
C ILE A 954 6.86 15.28 -43.44
N VAL A 955 7.88 14.43 -43.35
CA VAL A 955 8.15 13.55 -42.22
C VAL A 955 9.42 13.99 -41.52
N SER A 956 9.34 14.20 -40.20
CA SER A 956 10.45 14.67 -39.37
C SER A 956 11.01 13.51 -38.53
N ILE A 957 12.32 13.36 -38.47
CA ILE A 957 13.00 12.34 -37.66
C ILE A 957 13.67 13.05 -36.48
N TYR A 958 13.54 12.50 -35.29
CA TYR A 958 14.09 13.02 -34.04
C TYR A 958 14.92 11.95 -33.32
N THR A 959 15.85 12.38 -32.49
CA THR A 959 16.47 11.52 -31.47
C THR A 959 15.48 11.27 -30.31
N LEU A 960 15.80 10.31 -29.43
CA LEU A 960 15.00 9.97 -28.25
C LEU A 960 14.77 11.16 -27.29
N ASP A 961 15.74 12.06 -27.18
CA ASP A 961 15.68 13.32 -26.40
C ASP A 961 14.93 14.45 -27.15
N GLY A 962 14.29 14.16 -28.28
CA GLY A 962 13.42 15.11 -28.98
C GLY A 962 14.12 16.10 -29.91
N ARG A 963 15.43 15.96 -30.16
CA ARG A 963 16.15 16.83 -31.09
C ARG A 963 15.89 16.43 -32.55
N LEU A 964 15.55 17.41 -33.40
CA LEU A 964 15.30 17.18 -34.83
C LEU A 964 16.59 16.75 -35.55
N VAL A 965 16.53 15.62 -36.26
CA VAL A 965 17.61 15.01 -37.04
C VAL A 965 17.51 15.40 -38.51
N THR A 966 16.36 15.14 -39.13
CA THR A 966 16.13 15.46 -40.55
C THR A 966 14.65 15.56 -40.89
N ARG A 967 14.36 16.12 -42.08
CA ARG A 967 13.03 16.21 -42.66
C ARG A 967 13.08 15.62 -44.07
N ILE A 968 12.16 14.70 -44.35
CA ILE A 968 12.09 14.02 -45.64
C ILE A 968 10.67 14.16 -46.18
N SER A 969 10.56 14.64 -47.41
CA SER A 969 9.29 14.66 -48.11
C SER A 969 9.05 13.29 -48.77
N PRO A 970 7.85 12.70 -48.63
CA PRO A 970 7.50 11.48 -49.34
C PRO A 970 7.54 11.68 -50.86
N ASP A 971 7.79 10.59 -51.58
CA ASP A 971 7.66 10.56 -53.02
C ASP A 971 6.17 10.57 -53.47
N LYS A 972 5.93 10.48 -54.78
CA LYS A 972 4.57 10.50 -55.35
C LYS A 972 3.69 9.32 -54.88
N ASN A 973 4.30 8.26 -54.35
CA ASN A 973 3.62 7.07 -53.85
C ASN A 973 3.49 7.07 -52.30
N ASN A 974 3.78 8.20 -51.65
CA ASN A 974 3.83 8.31 -50.20
C ASN A 974 4.88 7.35 -49.59
N GLU A 975 5.97 7.08 -50.30
CA GLU A 975 7.11 6.32 -49.78
C GLU A 975 8.27 7.25 -49.37
N ILE A 976 8.97 6.87 -48.30
CA ILE A 976 10.18 7.54 -47.83
C ILE A 976 11.29 6.51 -47.75
N GLU A 977 12.47 6.89 -48.25
CA GLU A 977 13.71 6.16 -48.05
C GLU A 977 14.66 7.02 -47.21
N TRP A 978 15.12 6.48 -46.08
CA TRP A 978 16.09 7.15 -45.22
C TRP A 978 17.32 6.27 -45.04
N ASP A 979 18.50 6.88 -45.18
CA ASP A 979 19.80 6.22 -45.15
C ASP A 979 20.55 6.37 -43.81
N GLY A 980 19.84 6.77 -42.75
CA GLY A 980 20.41 6.92 -41.41
C GLY A 980 21.33 8.13 -41.25
N LYS A 981 21.22 9.15 -42.12
CA LYS A 981 21.99 10.39 -42.05
C LYS A 981 21.16 11.60 -41.61
N ASP A 982 21.83 12.58 -41.01
CA ASP A 982 21.24 13.88 -40.69
C ASP A 982 21.19 14.83 -41.90
N GLN A 983 20.64 16.04 -41.74
CA GLN A 983 20.56 17.06 -42.80
C GLN A 983 21.91 17.51 -43.38
N ARG A 984 23.02 17.24 -42.68
CA ARG A 984 24.38 17.57 -43.11
C ARG A 984 25.09 16.37 -43.76
N GLY A 985 24.38 15.26 -43.97
CA GLY A 985 24.92 14.04 -44.55
C GLY A 985 25.79 13.20 -43.59
N ARG A 986 25.76 13.48 -42.28
CA ARG A 986 26.54 12.73 -41.28
C ARG A 986 25.78 11.47 -40.88
N VAL A 987 26.49 10.35 -40.82
CA VAL A 987 25.95 9.05 -40.36
C VAL A 987 25.64 9.14 -38.88
N LEU A 988 24.44 8.71 -38.49
CA LEU A 988 23.98 8.75 -37.12
C LEU A 988 24.43 7.51 -36.32
N PRO A 989 24.63 7.64 -34.99
CA PRO A 989 24.96 6.51 -34.14
C PRO A 989 23.81 5.50 -34.06
N LYS A 990 24.17 4.24 -33.79
CA LYS A 990 23.22 3.15 -33.54
C LYS A 990 22.32 3.53 -32.36
N GLY A 991 21.00 3.35 -32.50
CA GLY A 991 20.05 3.84 -31.50
C GLY A 991 18.60 3.88 -32.00
N ILE A 992 17.70 4.33 -31.14
CA ILE A 992 16.28 4.52 -31.47
C ILE A 992 16.03 5.99 -31.84
N TYR A 993 15.29 6.19 -32.92
CA TYR A 993 14.90 7.48 -33.45
C TYR A 993 13.38 7.54 -33.57
N LEU A 994 12.80 8.71 -33.35
CA LEU A 994 11.35 8.94 -33.40
C LEU A 994 10.99 9.60 -34.73
N LEU A 995 10.05 9.02 -35.44
CA LEU A 995 9.54 9.54 -36.70
C LEU A 995 8.19 10.20 -36.48
N ARG A 996 8.07 11.48 -36.84
CA ARG A 996 6.84 12.29 -36.78
C ARG A 996 6.30 12.51 -38.19
N ILE A 997 5.04 12.13 -38.42
CA ILE A 997 4.33 12.33 -39.68
C ILE A 997 3.32 13.46 -39.48
N GLY A 998 3.56 14.62 -40.10
CA GLY A 998 2.73 15.81 -39.87
C GLY A 998 2.64 16.19 -38.38
N GLU A 999 1.44 16.58 -37.91
CA GLU A 999 1.22 16.98 -36.51
C GLU A 999 0.80 15.84 -35.57
N LYS A 1000 0.49 14.63 -36.07
CA LYS A 1000 -0.40 13.68 -35.35
C LYS A 1000 0.13 12.26 -35.08
N THR A 1001 1.29 11.84 -35.58
CA THR A 1001 1.74 10.44 -35.40
C THR A 1001 3.23 10.31 -35.16
N LEU A 1002 3.63 9.62 -34.08
CA LEU A 1002 5.01 9.27 -33.72
C LEU A 1002 5.24 7.75 -33.83
N LYS A 1003 6.34 7.31 -34.46
CA LYS A 1003 6.72 5.89 -34.53
C LYS A 1003 8.22 5.71 -34.29
N ALA A 1004 8.60 4.70 -33.51
CA ALA A 1004 10.01 4.42 -33.21
C ALA A 1004 10.70 3.58 -34.30
N ILE A 1005 11.93 3.95 -34.65
CA ILE A 1005 12.79 3.29 -35.63
C ILE A 1005 14.14 2.98 -34.99
N LYS A 1006 14.68 1.77 -35.19
CA LYS A 1006 15.96 1.35 -34.60
C LYS A 1006 17.06 1.20 -35.67
N ILE A 1007 18.16 1.94 -35.51
CA ILE A 1007 19.40 1.80 -36.30
C ILE A 1007 20.30 0.77 -35.62
N ARG A 1008 20.78 -0.22 -36.40
CA ARG A 1008 21.56 -1.38 -35.91
C ARG A 1008 23.06 -1.22 -36.00
#